data_AF-A0A2H3FN36-F1
#
_entry.id   AF-A0A2H3FN36-F1
#
_cell.length_a   1.000
_cell.length_b   1.000
_cell.length_c   1.000
_cell.angle_alpha   90.00
_cell.angle_beta   90.00
_cell.angle_gamma   90.00
#
_symmetry.space_group_name_H-M   'P 1'
#
loop_
_entity.id
_entity.type
_entity.pdbx_description
1 polymer ?
#
loop_
_entity_poly.entity_id
_entity_poly.type
_entity_poly.pdbx_seq_one_letter_code
_entity_poly.pdbx_strand_id
1 'polypeptide(L)'
;MATLLRDPDIGRYDILAIQEPWKNPFDTTTHHPAKDQFHLCYPDKDRNFPARVCFFINKRLDHSRWHFREASRDLCSLNLVLGTEEEQQIVIHNVYNPTKTATERGSTLPLLELAIERSSHHEQIIVGDFNLHHELWGGDRVQRADPDAAELTTIMEDYCLTSNLAPGTITYEERDGRTTIDLCLTTAGLMDRLIQCEIETDMDHDSDHLPITTSLDLNTVKMIAKPRRNWKALDEKTFTRVLQRELPPQRRSRTKTALDRHVEEVMTAITAAVDEAVPKTAPSPRSKPGWNEECAAALAESKRLRRRHSLYRTEETWDAYRAARNDKETGEPQGSNLSPILYLFYNADLIEKCGELDDTATTGFIDDVAILTWADSTKETCKKLQEALHIAEQWAATHASIFAPDKFQLTHFTRTRTRIDVEEPLQTRWGTIEPKKTCKYLGLIMDSTLTWKQHIDEIQRKVTKTVNALSSLGGSTWGATMREMRKIYKGVAVPQMMYACSAWSNANWRTRDKPYTERTLSKLQSLQARASRVISGAHKAASIPALDVETYLLPVEQQIFKHNVDTLRRVGPAERQHTEEEARRNKKKSPRRAIEQAIRDRQGPDIRRQEHIVPYIVPPWWQGPQMFIETNTEEAQIKHEQIIQDESDAVHIYTDGSGIGGHIGAAAVCTTTQETKSAYMGDDTTSTVYAGELQGISLALQIAQQDRSRGNSRSKVLIYTDNQAAIRSTAKPKGWREGDLTGPKAAEPQQLYPLRSTMKTWSHKETITSWERHWISETRGRASFRHTPKPSRKVLDLHDGLSKKHSALLTQLRTEKIGLKDFLYNRKVPGISSNRCPCGSDRQTVAHVLLRCRQHRQLRDQELGRLRGRNNLWKLLNERKAAAKAIKFIELTQILGQFQDRDLNRQS
;
A
#
# COMPACT_ATOMS: atom_id res chain seq x y z
N MET A 1 -9.01 -11.02 33.77
CA MET A 1 -9.26 -9.82 32.92
C MET A 1 -9.06 -10.01 31.40
N ALA A 2 -7.89 -10.41 30.88
CA ALA A 2 -7.64 -10.46 29.43
C ALA A 2 -8.52 -11.47 28.66
N THR A 3 -8.90 -12.56 29.33
CA THR A 3 -9.87 -13.57 28.86
C THR A 3 -11.28 -12.99 28.79
N LEU A 4 -11.73 -12.27 29.83
CA LEU A 4 -13.01 -11.55 29.87
C LEU A 4 -13.15 -10.56 28.72
N LEU A 5 -12.18 -9.66 28.55
CA LEU A 5 -12.23 -8.65 27.48
C LEU A 5 -12.10 -9.23 26.06
N ARG A 6 -11.89 -10.55 25.92
CA ARG A 6 -11.89 -11.26 24.62
C ARG A 6 -13.14 -12.11 24.40
N ASP A 7 -13.97 -12.28 25.43
CA ASP A 7 -15.21 -13.05 25.32
C ASP A 7 -16.21 -12.30 24.42
N PRO A 8 -16.80 -12.95 23.40
CA PRO A 8 -17.75 -12.30 22.51
C PRO A 8 -19.00 -11.78 23.22
N ASP A 9 -19.38 -12.37 24.35
CA ASP A 9 -20.63 -12.01 25.03
C ASP A 9 -20.51 -10.70 25.83
N ILE A 10 -19.29 -10.17 26.05
CA ILE A 10 -19.14 -8.84 26.67
C ILE A 10 -19.85 -7.74 25.86
N GLY A 11 -19.99 -7.92 24.53
CA GLY A 11 -20.64 -6.96 23.65
C GLY A 11 -22.14 -6.77 23.92
N ARG A 12 -22.75 -7.66 24.72
CA ARG A 12 -24.15 -7.50 25.17
C ARG A 12 -24.30 -6.38 26.20
N TYR A 13 -23.26 -6.09 26.96
CA TYR A 13 -23.27 -5.06 28.01
C TYR A 13 -22.96 -3.67 27.44
N ASP A 14 -23.59 -2.66 28.03
CA ASP A 14 -23.37 -1.26 27.70
C ASP A 14 -22.09 -0.71 28.37
N ILE A 15 -21.83 -1.13 29.61
CA ILE A 15 -20.70 -0.66 30.42
C ILE A 15 -20.14 -1.85 31.20
N LEU A 16 -18.82 -1.96 31.27
CA LEU A 16 -18.11 -2.86 32.19
C LEU A 16 -17.36 -2.00 33.20
N ALA A 17 -17.61 -2.20 34.50
CA ALA A 17 -16.83 -1.63 35.58
C ALA A 17 -15.82 -2.67 36.06
N ILE A 18 -14.54 -2.34 36.06
CA ILE A 18 -13.46 -3.27 36.43
C ILE A 18 -12.65 -2.66 37.58
N GLN A 19 -12.46 -3.45 38.63
CA GLN A 19 -11.52 -3.20 39.72
C GLN A 19 -10.25 -4.03 39.50
N GLU A 20 -9.13 -3.55 40.02
CA GLU A 20 -7.80 -4.12 39.84
C GLU A 20 -7.45 -4.47 38.39
N PRO A 21 -7.55 -3.52 37.43
CA PRO A 21 -7.21 -3.79 36.06
C PRO A 21 -5.72 -4.14 35.92
N TRP A 22 -5.38 -4.92 34.89
CA TRP A 22 -4.00 -5.37 34.67
C TRP A 22 -3.02 -4.19 34.62
N LYS A 23 -1.98 -4.25 35.46
CA LYS A 23 -0.94 -3.23 35.54
C LYS A 23 0.03 -3.34 34.35
N ASN A 24 0.07 -2.31 33.52
CA ASN A 24 1.09 -2.20 32.48
C ASN A 24 2.42 -1.76 33.09
N PRO A 25 3.53 -2.50 32.91
CA PRO A 25 4.83 -2.12 33.43
C PRO A 25 5.48 -0.94 32.68
N PHE A 26 4.93 -0.55 31.52
CA PHE A 26 5.51 0.48 30.65
C PHE A 26 4.71 1.78 30.58
N ASP A 27 3.47 1.81 31.08
CA ASP A 27 2.56 2.96 30.99
C ASP A 27 1.46 2.87 32.07
N THR A 28 0.71 3.95 32.31
CA THR A 28 -0.42 3.99 33.27
C THR A 28 -1.69 3.31 32.75
N THR A 29 -1.71 2.92 31.48
CA THR A 29 -2.84 2.23 30.82
C THR A 29 -3.02 0.77 31.24
N THR A 30 -4.19 0.18 30.97
CA THR A 30 -4.44 -1.26 31.16
C THR A 30 -4.64 -2.03 29.84
N HIS A 31 -4.66 -3.36 29.91
CA HIS A 31 -4.85 -4.22 28.75
C HIS A 31 -6.25 -4.05 28.14
N HIS A 32 -6.32 -3.49 26.92
CA HIS A 32 -7.57 -3.28 26.18
C HIS A 32 -7.57 -4.03 24.84
N PRO A 33 -8.00 -5.30 24.78
CA PRO A 33 -8.10 -6.06 23.53
C PRO A 33 -9.42 -5.79 22.77
N ALA A 34 -10.43 -5.22 23.42
CA ALA A 34 -11.76 -4.95 22.84
C ALA A 34 -11.89 -3.52 22.26
N LYS A 35 -10.79 -2.93 21.75
CA LYS A 35 -10.73 -1.52 21.29
C LYS A 35 -11.77 -1.19 20.22
N ASP A 36 -12.21 -2.17 19.43
CA ASP A 36 -13.21 -1.96 18.39
C ASP A 36 -14.64 -1.88 18.94
N GLN A 37 -14.87 -2.35 20.17
CA GLN A 37 -16.19 -2.41 20.80
C GLN A 37 -16.35 -1.46 21.98
N PHE A 38 -15.28 -1.14 22.72
CA PHE A 38 -15.36 -0.32 23.93
C PHE A 38 -14.37 0.85 23.93
N HIS A 39 -14.76 1.97 24.53
CA HIS A 39 -13.89 3.03 25.02
C HIS A 39 -13.37 2.65 26.41
N LEU A 40 -12.06 2.76 26.66
CA LEU A 40 -11.48 2.58 27.98
C LEU A 40 -11.34 3.94 28.67
N CYS A 41 -11.87 4.06 29.88
CA CYS A 41 -11.75 5.25 30.73
C CYS A 41 -11.16 4.85 32.08
N TYR A 42 -10.09 5.53 32.51
CA TYR A 42 -9.36 5.23 33.75
C TYR A 42 -8.72 6.51 34.31
N PRO A 43 -8.50 6.61 35.63
CA PRO A 43 -7.74 7.71 36.25
C PRO A 43 -6.26 7.72 35.81
N ASP A 44 -5.74 8.86 35.31
CA ASP A 44 -4.38 8.95 34.74
C ASP A 44 -3.50 10.06 35.37
N LYS A 45 -3.92 10.58 36.52
CA LYS A 45 -3.24 11.74 37.13
C LYS A 45 -1.93 11.44 37.86
N ASP A 46 -1.67 10.19 38.25
CA ASP A 46 -0.48 9.81 39.02
C ASP A 46 0.31 8.69 38.33
N ARG A 47 1.40 9.07 37.63
CA ARG A 47 2.23 8.13 36.87
C ARG A 47 2.96 7.09 37.73
N ASN A 48 3.11 7.34 39.03
CA ASN A 48 3.81 6.42 39.94
C ASN A 48 2.89 5.32 40.48
N PHE A 49 1.57 5.52 40.41
CA PHE A 49 0.58 4.63 40.97
C PHE A 49 -0.52 4.31 39.96
N PRO A 50 -0.55 3.08 39.37
CA PRO A 50 -1.53 2.74 38.34
C PRO A 50 -2.96 2.78 38.88
N ALA A 51 -3.91 3.08 37.99
CA ALA A 51 -5.33 2.99 38.27
C ALA A 51 -5.72 1.59 38.78
N ARG A 52 -6.51 1.54 39.86
CA ARG A 52 -7.14 0.33 40.40
C ARG A 52 -8.61 0.20 40.03
N VAL A 53 -9.18 1.19 39.33
CA VAL A 53 -10.52 1.13 38.76
C VAL A 53 -10.55 1.65 37.32
N CYS A 54 -11.39 1.07 36.47
CA CYS A 54 -11.64 1.59 35.12
C CYS A 54 -13.02 1.21 34.59
N PHE A 55 -13.48 1.93 33.57
CA PHE A 55 -14.69 1.61 32.80
C PHE A 55 -14.34 1.22 31.36
N PHE A 56 -15.01 0.20 30.85
CA PHE A 56 -15.12 -0.06 29.41
C PHE A 56 -16.54 0.30 28.95
N ILE A 57 -16.67 1.37 28.17
CA ILE A 57 -17.96 1.91 27.70
C ILE A 57 -18.20 1.48 26.26
N ASN A 58 -19.30 0.78 26.00
CA ASN A 58 -19.58 0.23 24.67
C ASN A 58 -19.76 1.36 23.65
N LYS A 59 -19.06 1.27 22.52
CA LYS A 59 -19.10 2.25 21.41
C LYS A 59 -20.47 2.38 20.76
N ARG A 60 -21.41 1.48 21.08
CA ARG A 60 -22.82 1.62 20.68
C ARG A 60 -23.51 2.75 21.43
N LEU A 61 -23.04 3.16 22.61
CA LEU A 61 -23.54 4.34 23.31
C LEU A 61 -23.02 5.61 22.64
N ASP A 62 -23.90 6.59 22.46
CA ASP A 62 -23.53 7.89 21.90
C ASP A 62 -22.49 8.60 22.79
N HIS A 63 -21.30 8.83 22.23
CA HIS A 63 -20.18 9.48 22.92
C HIS A 63 -20.46 10.92 23.37
N SER A 64 -21.48 11.58 22.81
CA SER A 64 -21.90 12.91 23.25
C SER A 64 -22.78 12.90 24.50
N ARG A 65 -23.26 11.73 24.92
CA ARG A 65 -24.26 11.57 26.00
C ARG A 65 -23.69 10.94 27.28
N TRP A 66 -22.37 10.84 27.39
CA TRP A 66 -21.73 10.39 28.62
C TRP A 66 -20.43 11.13 28.89
N HIS A 67 -20.07 11.26 30.17
CA HIS A 67 -18.87 11.95 30.60
C HIS A 67 -18.18 11.21 31.75
N PHE A 68 -16.90 10.89 31.55
CA PHE A 68 -16.06 10.25 32.56
C PHE A 68 -15.45 11.28 33.50
N ARG A 69 -15.50 11.02 34.81
CA ARG A 69 -14.87 11.82 35.86
C ARG A 69 -13.95 10.95 36.70
N GLU A 70 -12.71 11.37 36.84
CA GLU A 70 -11.73 10.75 37.75
C GLU A 70 -11.77 11.42 39.13
N ALA A 71 -11.77 10.64 40.21
CA ALA A 71 -11.68 11.14 41.59
C ALA A 71 -10.34 10.75 42.23
N SER A 72 -9.96 9.47 42.15
CA SER A 72 -8.66 8.95 42.60
C SER A 72 -8.28 7.72 41.77
N ARG A 73 -7.12 7.10 42.04
CA ARG A 73 -6.77 5.81 41.44
C ARG A 73 -7.73 4.67 41.84
N ASP A 74 -8.52 4.87 42.88
CA ASP A 74 -9.42 3.89 43.51
C ASP A 74 -10.91 4.21 43.30
N LEU A 75 -11.20 5.38 42.72
CA LEU A 75 -12.57 5.85 42.50
C LEU A 75 -12.67 6.62 41.19
N CYS A 76 -13.57 6.18 40.31
CA CYS A 76 -13.96 6.91 39.12
C CYS A 76 -15.47 6.87 38.90
N SER A 77 -15.99 7.87 38.21
CA SER A 77 -17.43 8.03 37.97
C SER A 77 -17.74 8.21 36.50
N LEU A 78 -18.92 7.76 36.08
CA LEU A 78 -19.44 7.90 34.73
C LEU A 78 -20.83 8.54 34.79
N ASN A 79 -20.96 9.74 34.23
CA ASN A 79 -22.24 10.43 34.09
C ASN A 79 -22.88 10.01 32.77
N LEU A 80 -24.13 9.57 32.79
CA LEU A 80 -24.90 9.15 31.61
C LEU A 80 -26.17 9.99 31.49
N VAL A 81 -26.39 10.56 30.31
CA VAL A 81 -27.62 11.28 29.95
C VAL A 81 -28.58 10.30 29.28
N LEU A 82 -29.79 10.16 29.83
CA LEU A 82 -30.84 9.28 29.33
C LEU A 82 -31.78 10.03 28.38
N GLY A 83 -32.28 9.33 27.35
CA GLY A 83 -33.24 9.89 26.39
C GLY A 83 -32.73 11.09 25.59
N THR A 84 -33.66 11.91 25.10
CA THR A 84 -33.38 13.13 24.32
C THR A 84 -33.41 14.41 25.15
N GLU A 85 -33.94 14.36 26.38
CA GLU A 85 -34.08 15.48 27.31
C GLU A 85 -32.88 15.57 28.24
N GLU A 86 -32.38 16.78 28.52
CA GLU A 86 -31.13 16.99 29.27
C GLU A 86 -31.24 16.72 30.79
N GLU A 87 -32.46 16.61 31.33
CA GLU A 87 -32.73 16.55 32.78
C GLU A 87 -32.64 15.14 33.38
N GLN A 88 -32.71 14.06 32.59
CA GLN A 88 -32.57 12.69 33.11
C GLN A 88 -31.12 12.22 33.05
N GLN A 89 -30.40 12.35 34.17
CA GLN A 89 -29.01 11.92 34.29
C GLN A 89 -28.82 10.92 35.42
N ILE A 90 -27.98 9.92 35.19
CA ILE A 90 -27.55 8.96 36.21
C ILE A 90 -26.02 8.99 36.34
N VAL A 91 -25.52 8.73 37.54
CA VAL A 91 -24.08 8.67 37.82
C VAL A 91 -23.71 7.27 38.31
N ILE A 92 -22.73 6.64 37.66
CA ILE A 92 -22.20 5.34 38.05
C ILE A 92 -20.82 5.52 38.68
N HIS A 93 -20.66 5.12 39.92
CA HIS A 93 -19.41 5.15 40.66
C HIS A 93 -18.78 3.75 40.66
N ASN A 94 -17.53 3.65 40.21
CA ASN A 94 -16.71 2.44 40.30
C ASN A 94 -15.66 2.63 41.41
N VAL A 95 -15.76 1.80 42.44
CA VAL A 95 -14.99 1.87 43.69
C VAL A 95 -14.10 0.65 43.85
N TYR A 96 -12.87 0.88 44.33
CA TYR A 96 -12.03 -0.14 44.92
C TYR A 96 -11.61 0.33 46.32
N ASN A 97 -11.98 -0.40 47.37
CA ASN A 97 -11.51 -0.10 48.73
C ASN A 97 -10.43 -1.12 49.13
N PRO A 98 -9.20 -0.68 49.45
CA PRO A 98 -8.08 -1.60 49.65
C PRO A 98 -8.14 -2.37 50.98
N THR A 99 -7.55 -3.57 51.00
CA THR A 99 -7.39 -4.37 52.22
C THR A 99 -6.37 -3.74 53.19
N LYS A 100 -6.60 -3.88 54.51
CA LYS A 100 -5.69 -3.37 55.56
C LYS A 100 -4.44 -4.25 55.69
N THR A 101 -3.45 -4.05 54.81
CA THR A 101 -2.10 -4.63 54.95
C THR A 101 -1.12 -3.63 55.56
N ALA A 102 0.07 -4.08 55.98
CA ALA A 102 1.07 -3.23 56.65
C ALA A 102 1.51 -2.00 55.82
N THR A 103 1.31 -2.03 54.50
CA THR A 103 1.71 -1.01 53.51
C THR A 103 0.58 -0.12 53.01
N GLU A 104 -0.69 -0.48 53.22
CA GLU A 104 -1.85 0.23 52.65
C GLU A 104 -2.86 0.58 53.77
N ARG A 105 -2.99 1.87 54.12
CA ARG A 105 -3.71 2.32 55.33
C ARG A 105 -4.91 3.25 55.10
N GLY A 106 -5.28 3.57 53.86
CA GLY A 106 -6.36 4.54 53.57
C GLY A 106 -7.62 3.88 53.00
N SER A 107 -8.79 4.17 53.59
CA SER A 107 -10.10 3.78 53.06
C SER A 107 -10.53 4.70 51.91
N THR A 108 -11.22 4.15 50.91
CA THR A 108 -11.79 4.93 49.79
C THR A 108 -13.14 5.56 50.16
N LEU A 109 -13.74 5.17 51.29
CA LEU A 109 -15.09 5.57 51.71
C LEU A 109 -15.29 7.10 51.86
N PRO A 110 -14.37 7.89 52.46
CA PRO A 110 -14.53 9.34 52.53
C PRO A 110 -14.55 10.02 51.16
N LEU A 111 -13.81 9.48 50.19
CA LEU A 111 -13.81 9.99 48.83
C LEU A 111 -15.08 9.61 48.07
N LEU A 112 -15.63 8.44 48.37
CA LEU A 112 -16.92 7.99 47.85
C LEU A 112 -18.04 8.91 48.35
N GLU A 113 -18.08 9.21 49.65
CA GLU A 113 -19.06 10.12 50.25
C GLU A 113 -19.06 11.49 49.56
N LEU A 114 -17.88 12.10 49.39
CA LEU A 114 -17.73 13.37 48.67
C LEU A 114 -18.20 13.29 47.20
N ALA A 115 -18.02 12.13 46.54
CA ALA A 115 -18.45 11.93 45.16
C ALA A 115 -19.98 11.79 45.05
N ILE A 116 -20.60 11.14 46.03
CA ILE A 116 -22.06 10.98 46.15
C ILE A 116 -22.70 12.33 46.46
N GLU A 117 -22.14 13.10 47.41
CA GLU A 117 -22.65 14.42 47.80
C GLU A 117 -22.67 15.39 46.61
N ARG A 118 -21.60 15.41 45.81
CA ARG A 118 -21.49 16.21 44.57
C ARG A 118 -22.51 15.85 43.50
N SER A 119 -23.07 14.65 43.57
CA SER A 119 -24.01 14.10 42.60
C SER A 119 -25.40 13.89 43.22
N SER A 120 -25.67 14.47 44.39
CA SER A 120 -26.88 14.28 45.19
C SER A 120 -28.19 14.62 44.47
N HIS A 121 -28.14 15.48 43.45
CA HIS A 121 -29.29 15.83 42.61
C HIS A 121 -29.59 14.82 41.48
N HIS A 122 -28.79 13.75 41.35
CA HIS A 122 -28.93 12.73 40.33
C HIS A 122 -29.13 11.34 40.95
N GLU A 123 -29.74 10.43 40.20
CA GLU A 123 -29.82 9.02 40.58
C GLU A 123 -28.44 8.36 40.44
N GLN A 124 -28.09 7.47 41.37
CA GLN A 124 -26.71 6.96 41.48
C GLN A 124 -26.66 5.43 41.58
N ILE A 125 -25.64 4.86 40.94
CA ILE A 125 -25.28 3.45 41.01
C ILE A 125 -23.85 3.36 41.53
N ILE A 126 -23.63 2.67 42.64
CA ILE A 126 -22.31 2.44 43.21
C ILE A 126 -21.97 0.96 43.03
N VAL A 127 -20.88 0.67 42.33
CA VAL A 127 -20.38 -0.68 42.10
C VAL A 127 -18.91 -0.76 42.46
N GLY A 128 -18.48 -1.89 43.02
CA GLY A 128 -17.08 -2.00 43.41
C GLY A 128 -16.74 -3.21 44.24
N ASP A 129 -15.43 -3.41 44.40
CA ASP A 129 -14.86 -4.29 45.41
C ASP A 129 -14.57 -3.44 46.66
N PHE A 130 -15.32 -3.70 47.72
CA PHE A 130 -15.24 -2.94 48.97
C PHE A 130 -14.28 -3.58 49.98
N ASN A 131 -13.89 -4.84 49.83
CA ASN A 131 -13.07 -5.56 50.81
C ASN A 131 -13.55 -5.40 52.28
N LEU A 132 -14.86 -5.30 52.51
CA LEU A 132 -15.48 -5.13 53.84
C LEU A 132 -16.53 -6.21 54.09
N HIS A 133 -16.55 -6.73 55.31
CA HIS A 133 -17.51 -7.74 55.76
C HIS A 133 -18.51 -7.13 56.75
N HIS A 134 -19.80 -7.29 56.47
CA HIS A 134 -20.89 -6.88 57.37
C HIS A 134 -22.11 -7.77 57.17
N GLU A 135 -22.91 -7.96 58.22
CA GLU A 135 -24.11 -8.80 58.20
C GLU A 135 -25.15 -8.32 57.17
N LEU A 136 -25.24 -7.00 56.95
CA LEU A 136 -26.20 -6.39 56.00
C LEU A 136 -26.07 -6.88 54.56
N TRP A 137 -24.87 -7.23 54.08
CA TRP A 137 -24.66 -7.75 52.73
C TRP A 137 -24.04 -9.15 52.71
N GLY A 138 -23.25 -9.53 53.71
CA GLY A 138 -22.67 -10.87 53.83
C GLY A 138 -23.57 -11.91 54.50
N GLY A 139 -24.70 -11.48 55.09
CA GLY A 139 -25.67 -12.35 55.75
C GLY A 139 -25.09 -13.13 56.95
N ASP A 140 -25.75 -14.23 57.31
CA ASP A 140 -25.46 -15.05 58.50
C ASP A 140 -24.05 -15.68 58.52
N ARG A 141 -23.30 -15.60 57.41
CA ARG A 141 -21.94 -16.15 57.29
C ARG A 141 -20.88 -15.22 57.91
N VAL A 142 -21.20 -13.95 58.12
CA VAL A 142 -20.29 -12.98 58.70
C VAL A 142 -20.26 -13.16 60.22
N GLN A 143 -19.19 -13.75 60.74
CA GLN A 143 -19.02 -13.97 62.19
C GLN A 143 -18.58 -12.70 62.94
N ARG A 144 -17.93 -11.77 62.24
CA ARG A 144 -17.45 -10.51 62.79
C ARG A 144 -17.42 -9.46 61.68
N ALA A 145 -18.11 -8.35 61.88
CA ALA A 145 -18.06 -7.21 60.96
C ALA A 145 -16.73 -6.46 61.06
N ASP A 146 -16.27 -5.92 59.93
CA ASP A 146 -15.11 -5.05 59.86
C ASP A 146 -15.43 -3.67 60.50
N PRO A 147 -14.55 -3.07 61.30
CA PRO A 147 -14.81 -1.77 61.95
C PRO A 147 -15.16 -0.64 60.96
N ASP A 148 -14.57 -0.66 59.76
CA ASP A 148 -14.79 0.36 58.73
C ASP A 148 -16.10 0.12 57.95
N ALA A 149 -16.73 -1.05 58.12
CA ALA A 149 -18.04 -1.30 57.53
C ALA A 149 -19.11 -0.37 58.11
N ALA A 150 -18.94 0.10 59.36
CA ALA A 150 -19.82 1.07 60.00
C ALA A 150 -19.88 2.40 59.24
N GLU A 151 -18.78 2.81 58.60
CA GLU A 151 -18.74 4.04 57.79
C GLU A 151 -19.56 3.86 56.49
N LEU A 152 -19.41 2.72 55.82
CA LEU A 152 -20.21 2.41 54.63
C LEU A 152 -21.70 2.29 54.97
N THR A 153 -22.07 1.73 56.13
CA THR A 153 -23.48 1.67 56.55
C THR A 153 -24.06 3.06 56.80
N THR A 154 -23.29 3.96 57.41
CA THR A 154 -23.71 5.36 57.58
C THR A 154 -23.92 6.03 56.22
N ILE A 155 -22.99 5.86 55.26
CA ILE A 155 -23.15 6.39 53.89
C ILE A 155 -24.41 5.80 53.23
N MET A 156 -24.67 4.50 53.42
CA MET A 156 -25.88 3.88 52.88
C MET A 156 -27.16 4.47 53.48
N GLU A 157 -27.18 4.74 54.78
CA GLU A 157 -28.32 5.36 55.47
C GLU A 157 -28.51 6.83 55.04
N ASP A 158 -27.45 7.63 55.08
CA ASP A 158 -27.48 9.07 54.78
C ASP A 158 -27.95 9.37 53.34
N TYR A 159 -27.56 8.52 52.38
CA TYR A 159 -27.89 8.67 50.97
C TYR A 159 -28.95 7.69 50.46
N CYS A 160 -29.62 6.96 51.37
CA CYS A 160 -30.70 6.01 51.06
C CYS A 160 -30.31 4.98 49.97
N LEU A 161 -29.11 4.40 50.10
CA LEU A 161 -28.59 3.39 49.18
C LEU A 161 -29.04 2.00 49.58
N THR A 162 -29.54 1.22 48.61
CA THR A 162 -29.97 -0.16 48.81
C THR A 162 -29.04 -1.12 48.09
N SER A 163 -28.69 -2.24 48.73
CA SER A 163 -27.96 -3.34 48.08
C SER A 163 -28.88 -4.08 47.11
N ASN A 164 -28.44 -4.21 45.86
CA ASN A 164 -29.18 -4.92 44.81
C ASN A 164 -28.96 -6.43 44.84
N LEU A 165 -27.93 -6.91 45.55
CA LEU A 165 -27.68 -8.32 45.77
C LEU A 165 -28.33 -8.79 47.07
N ALA A 166 -28.84 -10.03 47.06
CA ALA A 166 -29.37 -10.67 48.27
C ALA A 166 -28.25 -10.85 49.31
N PRO A 167 -28.51 -10.57 50.61
CA PRO A 167 -27.51 -10.79 51.66
C PRO A 167 -26.98 -12.23 51.67
N GLY A 168 -25.65 -12.38 51.70
CA GLY A 168 -24.95 -13.66 51.65
C GLY A 168 -24.68 -14.20 50.24
N THR A 169 -24.95 -13.42 49.18
CA THR A 169 -24.56 -13.77 47.81
C THR A 169 -23.04 -13.82 47.70
N ILE A 170 -22.48 -14.95 47.26
CA ILE A 170 -21.03 -15.14 47.17
C ILE A 170 -20.53 -14.39 45.93
N THR A 171 -19.63 -13.43 46.14
CA THR A 171 -19.01 -12.65 45.05
C THR A 171 -17.51 -12.93 44.93
N TYR A 172 -16.90 -13.51 45.97
CA TYR A 172 -15.49 -13.88 46.01
C TYR A 172 -15.33 -15.35 46.45
N GLU A 173 -14.54 -16.13 45.71
CA GLU A 173 -14.24 -17.54 45.99
C GLU A 173 -12.76 -17.87 45.73
N GLU A 174 -12.04 -18.24 46.79
CA GLU A 174 -10.68 -18.79 46.73
C GLU A 174 -10.63 -20.18 47.40
N ARG A 175 -9.48 -20.86 47.35
CA ARG A 175 -9.29 -22.23 47.85
C ARG A 175 -9.74 -22.41 49.32
N ASP A 176 -9.57 -21.38 50.15
CA ASP A 176 -9.73 -21.45 51.61
C ASP A 176 -10.88 -20.58 52.16
N GLY A 177 -11.69 -19.90 51.32
CA GLY A 177 -12.78 -19.01 51.78
C GLY A 177 -13.77 -18.54 50.71
N ARG A 178 -14.99 -18.20 51.15
CA ARG A 178 -16.08 -17.64 50.31
C ARG A 178 -16.76 -16.48 51.02
N THR A 179 -16.79 -15.30 50.42
CA THR A 179 -17.29 -14.06 51.05
C THR A 179 -18.08 -13.18 50.07
N THR A 180 -18.70 -12.14 50.61
CA THR A 180 -19.44 -11.10 49.87
C THR A 180 -18.75 -9.76 50.11
N ILE A 181 -17.91 -9.36 49.15
CA ILE A 181 -17.10 -8.14 49.23
C ILE A 181 -17.31 -7.21 48.03
N ASP A 182 -17.88 -7.71 46.95
CA ASP A 182 -18.25 -6.93 45.78
C ASP A 182 -19.72 -6.51 45.89
N LEU A 183 -20.00 -5.21 45.83
CA LEU A 183 -21.34 -4.66 46.06
C LEU A 183 -21.86 -3.90 44.84
N CYS A 184 -23.17 -3.96 44.65
CA CYS A 184 -23.91 -3.09 43.74
C CYS A 184 -25.03 -2.39 44.53
N LEU A 185 -24.85 -1.10 44.78
CA LEU A 185 -25.76 -0.27 45.55
C LEU A 185 -26.45 0.75 44.64
N THR A 186 -27.73 1.03 44.87
CA THR A 186 -28.45 2.07 44.11
C THR A 186 -29.30 2.97 44.99
N THR A 187 -29.50 4.21 44.53
CA THR A 187 -30.48 5.13 45.13
C THR A 187 -31.90 4.63 44.90
N ALA A 188 -32.81 4.86 45.86
CA ALA A 188 -34.19 4.37 45.83
C ALA A 188 -34.94 4.57 44.48
N GLY A 189 -34.72 5.68 43.77
CA GLY A 189 -35.38 5.96 42.48
C GLY A 189 -35.05 5.00 41.34
N LEU A 190 -33.94 4.26 41.43
CA LEU A 190 -33.53 3.26 40.44
C LEU A 190 -34.03 1.84 40.75
N MET A 191 -34.49 1.59 41.97
CA MET A 191 -34.95 0.25 42.39
C MET A 191 -36.13 -0.23 41.54
N ASP A 192 -37.07 0.66 41.22
CA ASP A 192 -38.23 0.33 40.39
C ASP A 192 -37.88 0.02 38.92
N ARG A 193 -36.65 0.38 38.49
CA ARG A 193 -36.13 0.10 37.13
C ARG A 193 -35.15 -1.05 37.10
N LEU A 194 -34.82 -1.65 38.25
CA LEU A 194 -33.90 -2.77 38.33
C LEU A 194 -34.59 -4.04 37.78
N ILE A 195 -34.06 -4.59 36.70
CA ILE A 195 -34.57 -5.83 36.09
C ILE A 195 -33.94 -7.05 36.77
N GLN A 196 -32.61 -7.02 36.95
CA GLN A 196 -31.86 -8.10 37.59
C GLN A 196 -30.51 -7.59 38.13
N CYS A 197 -30.06 -8.19 39.23
CA CYS A 197 -28.72 -8.06 39.78
C CYS A 197 -28.30 -9.42 40.36
N GLU A 198 -27.43 -10.15 39.68
CA GLU A 198 -27.04 -11.51 40.07
C GLU A 198 -25.64 -11.89 39.57
N ILE A 199 -25.13 -13.05 40.01
CA ILE A 199 -23.84 -13.59 39.58
C ILE A 199 -23.94 -14.20 38.18
N GLU A 200 -23.06 -13.78 37.29
CA GLU A 200 -23.01 -14.24 35.90
C GLU A 200 -22.05 -15.42 35.73
N THR A 201 -22.58 -16.64 35.87
CA THR A 201 -21.78 -17.86 35.83
C THR A 201 -21.20 -18.17 34.44
N ASP A 202 -21.82 -17.68 33.36
CA ASP A 202 -21.35 -17.92 31.98
C ASP A 202 -20.19 -17.00 31.56
N MET A 203 -19.93 -15.93 32.32
CA MET A 203 -18.85 -14.96 32.09
C MET A 203 -17.69 -15.14 33.09
N ASP A 204 -17.61 -16.27 33.79
CA ASP A 204 -16.48 -16.60 34.65
C ASP A 204 -15.22 -16.90 33.82
N HIS A 205 -14.22 -16.03 33.98
CA HIS A 205 -12.97 -16.06 33.23
C HIS A 205 -11.73 -16.45 34.06
N ASP A 206 -11.90 -17.37 35.03
CA ASP A 206 -10.86 -17.88 35.92
C ASP A 206 -10.35 -16.78 36.90
N SER A 207 -11.24 -15.91 37.38
CA SER A 207 -10.95 -14.96 38.46
C SER A 207 -11.47 -15.52 39.79
N ASP A 208 -10.82 -15.15 40.88
CA ASP A 208 -11.26 -15.29 42.27
C ASP A 208 -12.51 -14.46 42.61
N HIS A 209 -12.77 -13.39 41.87
CA HIS A 209 -14.04 -12.64 41.90
C HIS A 209 -15.03 -13.12 40.84
N LEU A 210 -16.29 -13.29 41.24
CA LEU A 210 -17.40 -13.68 40.38
C LEU A 210 -18.05 -12.44 39.73
N PRO A 211 -18.24 -12.40 38.40
CA PRO A 211 -18.83 -11.23 37.75
C PRO A 211 -20.28 -11.00 38.17
N ILE A 212 -20.64 -9.74 38.47
CA ILE A 212 -22.00 -9.32 38.78
C ILE A 212 -22.64 -8.70 37.53
N THR A 213 -23.72 -9.30 37.03
CA THR A 213 -24.56 -8.68 35.98
C THR A 213 -25.64 -7.84 36.63
N THR A 214 -25.71 -6.56 36.28
CA THR A 214 -26.82 -5.66 36.65
C THR A 214 -27.50 -5.12 35.40
N SER A 215 -28.82 -5.27 35.29
CA SER A 215 -29.62 -4.71 34.18
C SER A 215 -30.72 -3.81 34.71
N LEU A 216 -30.83 -2.61 34.14
CA LEU A 216 -31.88 -1.65 34.45
C LEU A 216 -32.66 -1.28 33.17
N ASP A 217 -33.95 -1.00 33.31
CA ASP A 217 -34.79 -0.49 32.23
C ASP A 217 -34.53 1.02 32.03
N LEU A 218 -33.55 1.35 31.19
CA LEU A 218 -33.12 2.71 30.92
C LEU A 218 -33.13 3.02 29.41
N ASN A 219 -33.67 4.18 29.04
CA ASN A 219 -33.73 4.62 27.65
C ASN A 219 -32.40 5.26 27.19
N THR A 220 -31.46 4.43 26.74
CA THR A 220 -30.12 4.87 26.29
C THR A 220 -30.09 5.18 24.78
N VAL A 221 -29.41 6.27 24.40
CA VAL A 221 -29.24 6.65 22.98
C VAL A 221 -28.12 5.84 22.33
N LYS A 222 -28.47 5.04 21.31
CA LYS A 222 -27.55 4.12 20.62
C LYS A 222 -27.17 4.59 19.21
N MET A 223 -25.92 4.41 18.81
CA MET A 223 -25.42 4.66 17.46
C MET A 223 -25.85 3.56 16.48
N ILE A 224 -26.43 3.93 15.33
CA ILE A 224 -26.86 2.99 14.28
C ILE A 224 -25.63 2.47 13.51
N ALA A 225 -25.39 1.15 13.53
CA ALA A 225 -24.31 0.51 12.77
C ALA A 225 -24.59 0.50 11.26
N LYS A 226 -23.61 0.91 10.43
CA LYS A 226 -23.76 0.93 8.97
C LYS A 226 -23.54 -0.47 8.34
N PRO A 227 -24.45 -0.96 7.47
CA PRO A 227 -24.29 -2.26 6.79
C PRO A 227 -23.13 -2.29 5.78
N ARG A 228 -22.55 -3.48 5.55
CA ARG A 228 -21.40 -3.71 4.64
C ARG A 228 -21.77 -4.66 3.48
N ARG A 229 -21.11 -4.53 2.33
CA ARG A 229 -21.35 -5.37 1.12
C ARG A 229 -20.65 -6.75 1.21
N ASN A 230 -21.34 -7.84 0.88
CA ASN A 230 -20.80 -9.20 0.87
C ASN A 230 -20.35 -9.64 -0.53
N TRP A 231 -19.11 -9.33 -0.86
CA TRP A 231 -18.53 -9.63 -2.17
C TRP A 231 -18.42 -11.12 -2.51
N LYS A 232 -18.43 -12.02 -1.51
CA LYS A 232 -18.37 -13.48 -1.74
C LYS A 232 -19.68 -14.04 -2.28
N ALA A 233 -20.79 -13.35 -2.05
CA ALA A 233 -22.13 -13.75 -2.50
C ALA A 233 -22.57 -12.96 -3.76
N LEU A 234 -21.61 -12.45 -4.54
CA LEU A 234 -21.88 -11.75 -5.80
C LEU A 234 -22.66 -12.66 -6.76
N ASP A 235 -23.84 -12.22 -7.20
CA ASP A 235 -24.52 -12.84 -8.33
C ASP A 235 -23.89 -12.33 -9.64
N GLU A 236 -22.95 -13.10 -10.19
CA GLU A 236 -22.25 -12.76 -11.43
C GLU A 236 -23.20 -12.55 -12.63
N LYS A 237 -24.33 -13.28 -12.69
CA LYS A 237 -25.30 -13.16 -13.80
C LYS A 237 -26.06 -11.84 -13.71
N THR A 238 -26.54 -11.50 -12.52
CA THR A 238 -27.21 -10.22 -12.26
C THR A 238 -26.25 -9.05 -12.45
N PHE A 239 -25.02 -9.16 -11.93
CA PHE A 239 -23.99 -8.13 -12.13
C PHE A 239 -23.73 -7.85 -13.60
N THR A 240 -23.51 -8.91 -14.39
CA THR A 240 -23.21 -8.78 -15.82
C THR A 240 -24.40 -8.19 -16.59
N ARG A 241 -25.62 -8.63 -16.29
CA ARG A 241 -26.86 -8.13 -16.92
C ARG A 241 -27.07 -6.63 -16.64
N VAL A 242 -26.94 -6.21 -15.38
CA VAL A 242 -27.15 -4.82 -14.97
C VAL A 242 -26.02 -3.94 -15.51
N LEU A 243 -24.78 -4.40 -15.42
CA LEU A 243 -23.63 -3.68 -15.95
C LEU A 243 -23.77 -3.45 -17.46
N GLN A 244 -24.24 -4.43 -18.22
CA GLN A 244 -24.50 -4.27 -19.66
C GLN A 244 -25.65 -3.29 -19.96
N ARG A 245 -26.68 -3.26 -19.12
CA ARG A 245 -27.83 -2.34 -19.24
C ARG A 245 -27.42 -0.89 -18.95
N GLU A 246 -26.64 -0.67 -17.90
CA GLU A 246 -26.28 0.66 -17.40
C GLU A 246 -25.01 1.23 -18.02
N LEU A 247 -24.19 0.42 -18.71
CA LEU A 247 -22.93 0.91 -19.28
C LEU A 247 -23.20 2.02 -20.30
N PRO A 248 -22.57 3.20 -20.16
CA PRO A 248 -22.71 4.24 -21.18
C PRO A 248 -22.12 3.77 -22.51
N PRO A 249 -22.69 4.18 -23.65
CA PRO A 249 -22.14 3.86 -24.97
C PRO A 249 -20.72 4.43 -25.09
N GLN A 250 -19.85 3.70 -25.78
CA GLN A 250 -18.46 4.08 -25.93
C GLN A 250 -18.34 5.43 -26.67
N ARG A 251 -17.90 6.47 -25.97
CA ARG A 251 -17.72 7.82 -26.53
C ARG A 251 -16.24 8.19 -26.62
N ARG A 252 -15.92 9.04 -27.58
CA ARG A 252 -14.55 9.52 -27.82
C ARG A 252 -14.38 10.90 -27.20
N SER A 253 -13.98 10.95 -25.94
CA SER A 253 -13.80 12.21 -25.21
C SER A 253 -12.63 13.03 -25.79
N ARG A 254 -12.91 14.27 -26.21
CA ARG A 254 -11.92 15.20 -26.80
C ARG A 254 -11.32 16.18 -25.79
N THR A 255 -11.86 16.23 -24.58
CA THR A 255 -11.42 17.10 -23.49
C THR A 255 -11.31 16.30 -22.20
N LYS A 256 -10.47 16.76 -21.27
CA LYS A 256 -10.28 16.13 -19.95
C LYS A 256 -11.60 16.04 -19.18
N THR A 257 -12.37 17.13 -19.14
CA THR A 257 -13.68 17.19 -18.48
C THR A 257 -14.69 16.18 -19.04
N ALA A 258 -14.69 15.97 -20.37
CA ALA A 258 -15.56 14.96 -20.99
C ALA A 258 -15.07 13.52 -20.75
N LEU A 259 -13.78 13.33 -20.47
CA LEU A 259 -13.26 12.03 -20.05
C LEU A 259 -13.65 11.75 -18.60
N ASP A 260 -13.45 12.73 -17.71
CA ASP A 260 -13.78 12.62 -16.28
C ASP A 260 -15.28 12.33 -16.10
N ARG A 261 -16.16 13.03 -16.83
CA ARG A 261 -17.60 12.73 -16.84
C ARG A 261 -17.93 11.33 -17.34
N HIS A 262 -17.28 10.86 -18.40
CA HIS A 262 -17.51 9.51 -18.90
C HIS A 262 -17.01 8.44 -17.91
N VAL A 263 -15.92 8.71 -17.18
CA VAL A 263 -15.47 7.87 -16.08
C VAL A 263 -16.50 7.87 -14.95
N GLU A 264 -17.07 9.02 -14.58
CA GLU A 264 -18.16 9.10 -13.60
C GLU A 264 -19.38 8.27 -14.02
N GLU A 265 -19.79 8.35 -15.29
CA GLU A 265 -20.89 7.53 -15.85
C GLU A 265 -20.59 6.03 -15.76
N VAL A 266 -19.38 5.60 -16.13
CA VAL A 266 -18.96 4.19 -16.03
C VAL A 266 -18.88 3.74 -14.56
N MET A 267 -18.36 4.59 -13.67
CA MET A 267 -18.31 4.31 -12.24
C MET A 267 -19.72 4.21 -11.65
N THR A 268 -20.66 5.02 -12.12
CA THR A 268 -22.08 4.96 -11.74
C THR A 268 -22.69 3.65 -12.19
N ALA A 269 -22.45 3.21 -13.44
CA ALA A 269 -22.91 1.93 -13.97
C ALA A 269 -22.36 0.74 -13.18
N ILE A 270 -21.07 0.76 -12.83
CA ILE A 270 -20.45 -0.26 -11.97
C ILE A 270 -21.08 -0.24 -10.58
N THR A 271 -21.30 0.96 -10.01
CA THR A 271 -21.89 1.09 -8.67
C THR A 271 -23.31 0.56 -8.63
N ALA A 272 -24.14 0.87 -9.64
CA ALA A 272 -25.48 0.33 -9.79
C ALA A 272 -25.48 -1.20 -9.92
N ALA A 273 -24.58 -1.76 -10.73
CA ALA A 273 -24.42 -3.21 -10.86
C ALA A 273 -23.98 -3.87 -9.53
N VAL A 274 -23.10 -3.22 -8.76
CA VAL A 274 -22.71 -3.67 -7.43
C VAL A 274 -23.88 -3.62 -6.46
N ASP A 275 -24.67 -2.54 -6.45
CA ASP A 275 -25.80 -2.39 -5.53
C ASP A 275 -26.92 -3.40 -5.78
N GLU A 276 -27.16 -3.77 -7.03
CA GLU A 276 -28.17 -4.78 -7.39
C GLU A 276 -27.65 -6.22 -7.20
N ALA A 277 -26.36 -6.48 -7.47
CA ALA A 277 -25.81 -7.84 -7.50
C ALA A 277 -25.05 -8.28 -6.22
N VAL A 278 -24.68 -7.34 -5.34
CA VAL A 278 -23.93 -7.64 -4.11
C VAL A 278 -24.84 -7.43 -2.90
N PRO A 279 -25.32 -8.52 -2.26
CA PRO A 279 -26.16 -8.40 -1.08
C PRO A 279 -25.40 -7.70 0.05
N LYS A 280 -26.12 -6.87 0.81
CA LYS A 280 -25.60 -6.23 2.02
C LYS A 280 -25.72 -7.22 3.17
N THR A 281 -24.63 -7.46 3.87
CA THR A 281 -24.63 -8.12 5.16
C THR A 281 -24.75 -7.07 6.26
N ALA A 282 -25.75 -7.22 7.12
CA ALA A 282 -25.65 -6.69 8.47
C ALA A 282 -24.51 -7.47 9.15
N PRO A 283 -23.50 -6.80 9.73
CA PRO A 283 -22.54 -7.50 10.58
C PRO A 283 -23.35 -8.18 11.69
N SER A 284 -23.27 -9.51 11.77
CA SER A 284 -23.71 -10.18 12.98
C SER A 284 -22.78 -9.74 14.11
N PRO A 285 -23.28 -9.39 15.31
CA PRO A 285 -22.44 -9.17 16.48
C PRO A 285 -21.49 -10.35 16.77
N ARG A 286 -21.81 -11.55 16.23
CA ARG A 286 -21.02 -12.77 16.33
C ARG A 286 -19.99 -12.95 15.21
N SER A 287 -20.00 -12.13 14.15
CA SER A 287 -19.06 -12.29 13.04
C SER A 287 -17.74 -11.58 13.33
N LYS A 288 -16.64 -12.34 13.46
CA LYS A 288 -15.30 -11.77 13.57
C LYS A 288 -14.60 -11.79 12.19
N PRO A 289 -14.05 -10.66 11.71
CA PRO A 289 -13.12 -10.66 10.59
C PRO A 289 -11.87 -11.45 10.97
N GLY A 290 -11.59 -12.57 10.29
CA GLY A 290 -10.38 -13.37 10.50
C GLY A 290 -10.53 -14.59 11.42
N TRP A 291 -11.71 -14.86 12.00
CA TRP A 291 -11.98 -16.16 12.63
C TRP A 291 -12.42 -17.20 11.61
N ASN A 292 -11.78 -18.36 11.62
CA ASN A 292 -12.19 -19.55 10.88
C ASN A 292 -12.92 -20.54 11.82
N GLU A 293 -13.49 -21.59 11.23
CA GLU A 293 -14.24 -22.65 11.94
C GLU A 293 -13.36 -23.41 12.94
N GLU A 294 -12.06 -23.47 12.67
CA GLU A 294 -11.04 -24.12 13.50
C GLU A 294 -10.81 -23.39 14.83
N CYS A 295 -10.71 -22.05 14.82
CA CYS A 295 -10.62 -21.25 16.05
C CYS A 295 -11.86 -21.40 16.95
N ALA A 296 -13.05 -21.50 16.36
CA ALA A 296 -14.30 -21.67 17.11
C ALA A 296 -14.37 -23.05 17.77
N ALA A 297 -13.94 -24.10 17.07
CA ALA A 297 -13.86 -25.46 17.59
C ALA A 297 -12.86 -25.58 18.76
N ALA A 298 -11.66 -25.00 18.63
CA ALA A 298 -10.64 -25.03 19.70
C ALA A 298 -11.12 -24.31 20.98
N LEU A 299 -11.82 -23.18 20.84
CA LEU A 299 -12.40 -22.46 21.98
C LEU A 299 -13.52 -23.27 22.67
N ALA A 300 -14.41 -23.88 21.89
CA ALA A 300 -15.50 -24.69 22.40
C ALA A 300 -14.99 -25.92 23.17
N GLU A 301 -13.94 -26.57 22.66
CA GLU A 301 -13.31 -27.73 23.30
C GLU A 301 -12.67 -27.38 24.65
N SER A 302 -11.92 -26.27 24.70
CA SER A 302 -11.34 -25.74 25.94
C SER A 302 -12.43 -25.43 26.99
N LYS A 303 -13.54 -24.79 26.58
CA LYS A 303 -14.70 -24.51 27.48
C LYS A 303 -15.36 -25.81 27.97
N ARG A 304 -15.55 -26.82 27.10
CA ARG A 304 -16.12 -28.13 27.46
C ARG A 304 -15.30 -28.86 28.53
N LEU A 305 -13.99 -28.93 28.35
CA LEU A 305 -13.09 -29.63 29.28
C LEU A 305 -13.00 -28.91 30.63
N ARG A 306 -13.08 -27.58 30.67
CA ARG A 306 -13.17 -26.81 31.92
C ARG A 306 -14.44 -27.12 32.69
N ARG A 307 -15.61 -27.17 32.03
CA ARG A 307 -16.89 -27.55 32.66
C ARG A 307 -16.82 -28.95 33.28
N ARG A 308 -16.17 -29.89 32.58
CA ARG A 308 -15.95 -31.25 33.07
C ARG A 308 -15.06 -31.28 34.32
N HIS A 309 -13.98 -30.49 34.35
CA HIS A 309 -13.16 -30.35 35.55
C HIS A 309 -13.95 -29.74 36.72
N SER A 310 -14.76 -28.71 36.47
CA SER A 310 -15.58 -28.07 37.51
C SER A 310 -16.57 -29.05 38.18
N LEU A 311 -17.13 -29.97 37.39
CA LEU A 311 -18.05 -31.01 37.87
C LEU A 311 -17.35 -32.13 38.67
N TYR A 312 -16.23 -32.66 38.18
CA TYR A 312 -15.64 -33.90 38.71
C TYR A 312 -14.39 -33.68 39.57
N ARG A 313 -13.69 -32.55 39.43
CA ARG A 313 -12.50 -32.14 40.21
C ARG A 313 -11.42 -33.23 40.35
N THR A 314 -11.11 -33.92 39.24
CA THR A 314 -10.04 -34.93 39.19
C THR A 314 -8.82 -34.41 38.44
N GLU A 315 -7.64 -34.95 38.77
CA GLU A 315 -6.36 -34.60 38.14
C GLU A 315 -6.37 -34.85 36.62
N GLU A 316 -7.03 -35.92 36.17
CA GLU A 316 -7.19 -36.26 34.75
C GLU A 316 -8.04 -35.22 33.98
N THR A 317 -9.11 -34.71 34.60
CA THR A 317 -9.92 -33.64 33.99
C THR A 317 -9.20 -32.29 33.92
N TRP A 318 -8.25 -32.06 34.84
CA TRP A 318 -7.41 -30.86 34.87
C TRP A 318 -6.35 -30.88 33.77
N ASP A 319 -5.67 -32.00 33.57
CA ASP A 319 -4.64 -32.13 32.53
C ASP A 319 -5.23 -32.05 31.11
N ALA A 320 -6.41 -32.64 30.89
CA ALA A 320 -7.12 -32.51 29.61
C ALA A 320 -7.50 -31.06 29.29
N TYR A 321 -8.00 -30.30 30.28
CA TYR A 321 -8.27 -28.88 30.12
C TYR A 321 -7.00 -28.07 29.81
N ARG A 322 -5.90 -28.37 30.51
CA ARG A 322 -4.61 -27.67 30.33
C ARG A 322 -4.05 -27.84 28.92
N ALA A 323 -4.15 -29.04 28.34
CA ALA A 323 -3.72 -29.31 26.97
C ALA A 323 -4.52 -28.49 25.94
N ALA A 324 -5.85 -28.51 26.00
CA ALA A 324 -6.72 -27.77 25.09
C ALA A 324 -6.64 -26.23 25.25
N ARG A 325 -6.28 -25.75 26.45
CA ARG A 325 -6.06 -24.31 26.68
C ARG A 325 -4.84 -23.77 25.93
N ASN A 326 -3.78 -24.57 25.86
CA ASN A 326 -2.49 -24.17 25.29
C ASN A 326 -2.47 -24.25 23.74
N ASP A 327 -3.53 -24.78 23.12
CA ASP A 327 -3.69 -24.96 21.67
C ASP A 327 -4.30 -23.73 20.93
N LYS A 328 -4.50 -22.60 21.63
CA LYS A 328 -5.11 -21.38 21.05
C LYS A 328 -4.08 -20.52 20.30
N GLU A 329 -4.30 -20.26 19.01
CA GLU A 329 -3.43 -19.42 18.19
C GLU A 329 -3.40 -17.93 18.62
N THR A 330 -2.21 -17.41 18.92
CA THR A 330 -1.90 -15.98 19.13
C THR A 330 -1.36 -15.37 17.82
N GLY A 331 -1.86 -14.21 17.38
CA GLY A 331 -1.34 -13.54 16.17
C GLY A 331 -1.94 -12.16 15.85
N GLU A 332 -1.28 -11.41 14.98
CA GLU A 332 -1.74 -10.10 14.51
C GLU A 332 -2.85 -10.20 13.44
N PRO A 333 -3.83 -9.28 13.41
CA PRO A 333 -4.96 -9.37 12.49
C PRO A 333 -4.53 -9.11 11.03
N GLN A 334 -4.68 -10.13 10.19
CA GLN A 334 -4.41 -10.02 8.76
C GLN A 334 -5.29 -8.94 8.11
N GLY A 335 -4.65 -7.98 7.42
CA GLY A 335 -5.32 -6.86 6.75
C GLY A 335 -5.32 -5.55 7.54
N SER A 336 -4.81 -5.52 8.78
CA SER A 336 -4.49 -4.27 9.47
C SER A 336 -3.29 -3.58 8.82
N ASN A 337 -3.37 -2.26 8.66
CA ASN A 337 -2.27 -1.45 8.14
C ASN A 337 -1.05 -1.41 9.09
N LEU A 338 -1.25 -1.70 10.38
CA LEU A 338 -0.18 -1.72 11.38
C LEU A 338 0.51 -3.07 11.50
N SER A 339 -0.15 -4.17 11.15
CA SER A 339 0.40 -5.51 11.34
C SER A 339 1.75 -5.72 10.64
N PRO A 340 1.94 -5.37 9.36
CA PRO A 340 3.27 -5.50 8.76
C PRO A 340 4.37 -4.73 9.49
N ILE A 341 4.04 -3.60 10.14
CA ILE A 341 5.00 -2.79 10.87
C ILE A 341 5.32 -3.42 12.23
N LEU A 342 4.30 -3.85 12.97
CA LEU A 342 4.45 -4.50 14.25
C LEU A 342 5.20 -5.84 14.13
N TYR A 343 4.90 -6.61 13.08
CA TYR A 343 5.63 -7.85 12.78
C TYR A 343 7.11 -7.61 12.46
N LEU A 344 7.48 -6.49 11.82
CA LEU A 344 8.88 -6.14 11.58
C LEU A 344 9.62 -5.88 12.89
N PHE A 345 8.98 -5.24 13.88
CA PHE A 345 9.57 -5.08 15.22
C PHE A 345 9.67 -6.40 15.96
N TYR A 346 8.64 -7.23 15.88
CA TYR A 346 8.62 -8.55 16.50
C TYR A 346 9.74 -9.47 15.95
N ASN A 347 10.05 -9.40 14.65
CA ASN A 347 11.10 -10.22 14.01
C ASN A 347 12.50 -9.54 14.01
N ALA A 348 12.63 -8.34 14.57
CA ALA A 348 13.87 -7.55 14.45
C ALA A 348 15.05 -8.23 15.19
N ASP A 349 14.81 -8.69 16.41
CA ASP A 349 15.86 -9.27 17.26
C ASP A 349 16.36 -10.62 16.73
N LEU A 350 15.53 -11.38 15.99
CA LEU A 350 15.99 -12.56 15.26
C LEU A 350 17.07 -12.20 14.24
N ILE A 351 16.81 -11.16 13.43
CA ILE A 351 17.70 -10.71 12.36
C ILE A 351 19.01 -10.19 12.95
N GLU A 352 18.92 -9.38 14.01
CA GLU A 352 20.06 -8.80 14.71
C GLU A 352 20.94 -9.89 15.32
N LYS A 353 20.38 -10.76 16.17
CA LYS A 353 21.14 -11.82 16.87
C LYS A 353 21.80 -12.80 15.90
N CYS A 354 21.11 -13.19 14.82
CA CYS A 354 21.73 -14.06 13.81
C CYS A 354 22.83 -13.33 13.01
N GLY A 355 22.71 -12.00 12.87
CA GLY A 355 23.67 -11.16 12.17
C GLY A 355 24.92 -10.81 12.97
N GLU A 356 24.92 -10.99 14.29
CA GLU A 356 26.08 -10.78 15.17
C GLU A 356 27.16 -11.87 15.05
N LEU A 357 26.82 -13.01 14.42
CA LEU A 357 27.77 -14.09 14.19
C LEU A 357 28.87 -13.68 13.20
N ASP A 358 30.09 -14.11 13.48
CA ASP A 358 31.23 -13.90 12.59
C ASP A 358 30.96 -14.53 11.22
N ASP A 359 31.44 -13.84 10.18
CA ASP A 359 31.28 -14.23 8.78
C ASP A 359 29.83 -14.54 8.34
N THR A 360 28.87 -13.87 8.97
CA THR A 360 27.44 -14.05 8.73
C THR A 360 26.78 -12.73 8.35
N ALA A 361 25.77 -12.80 7.48
CA ALA A 361 24.91 -11.69 7.14
C ALA A 361 23.46 -12.17 7.14
N THR A 362 22.60 -11.46 7.87
CA THR A 362 21.18 -11.80 7.98
C THR A 362 20.34 -10.66 7.41
N THR A 363 19.29 -11.02 6.68
CA THR A 363 18.30 -10.07 6.18
C THR A 363 16.92 -10.69 6.35
N GLY A 364 15.90 -9.86 6.59
CA GLY A 364 14.52 -10.32 6.65
C GLY A 364 13.54 -9.28 6.13
N PHE A 365 12.39 -9.76 5.67
CA PHE A 365 11.26 -8.93 5.30
C PHE A 365 9.97 -9.67 5.63
N ILE A 366 9.24 -9.16 6.63
CA ILE A 366 8.09 -9.86 7.22
C ILE A 366 8.54 -11.27 7.64
N ASP A 367 7.92 -12.32 7.10
CA ASP A 367 8.13 -13.73 7.46
C ASP A 367 9.31 -14.39 6.72
N ASP A 368 9.81 -13.76 5.65
CA ASP A 368 10.94 -14.27 4.88
C ASP A 368 12.26 -13.82 5.54
N VAL A 369 13.04 -14.76 6.06
CA VAL A 369 14.40 -14.53 6.60
C VAL A 369 15.44 -15.25 5.75
N ALA A 370 16.55 -14.59 5.46
CA ALA A 370 17.69 -15.14 4.75
C ALA A 370 18.98 -14.92 5.53
N ILE A 371 19.69 -16.02 5.81
CA ILE A 371 20.98 -16.05 6.48
C ILE A 371 22.03 -16.48 5.44
N LEU A 372 23.10 -15.69 5.31
CA LEU A 372 24.22 -15.94 4.41
C LEU A 372 25.50 -16.05 5.24
N THR A 373 26.22 -17.17 5.10
CA THR A 373 27.53 -17.37 5.72
C THR A 373 28.62 -17.52 4.66
N TRP A 374 29.87 -17.19 5.00
CA TRP A 374 31.01 -17.45 4.12
C TRP A 374 32.19 -18.10 4.87
N ALA A 375 32.86 -19.01 4.15
CA ALA A 375 34.04 -19.75 4.62
C ALA A 375 34.77 -20.40 3.43
N ASP A 376 35.89 -21.07 3.70
CA ASP A 376 36.69 -21.77 2.68
C ASP A 376 36.16 -23.18 2.33
N SER A 377 35.23 -23.71 3.12
CA SER A 377 34.57 -25.01 2.87
C SER A 377 33.07 -24.98 3.16
N THR A 378 32.30 -25.83 2.49
CA THR A 378 30.85 -25.95 2.73
C THR A 378 30.52 -26.52 4.09
N LYS A 379 31.36 -27.40 4.63
CA LYS A 379 31.25 -27.92 6.01
C LYS A 379 31.30 -26.80 7.04
N GLU A 380 32.26 -25.88 6.89
CA GLU A 380 32.38 -24.74 7.80
C GLU A 380 31.20 -23.78 7.65
N THR A 381 30.75 -23.47 6.42
CA THR A 381 29.54 -22.64 6.24
C THR A 381 28.29 -23.30 6.83
N CYS A 382 28.16 -24.63 6.76
CA CYS A 382 27.06 -25.36 7.36
C CYS A 382 27.13 -25.33 8.89
N LYS A 383 28.33 -25.44 9.48
CA LYS A 383 28.51 -25.27 10.93
C LYS A 383 28.08 -23.87 11.39
N LYS A 384 28.50 -22.81 10.70
CA LYS A 384 28.07 -21.43 11.00
C LYS A 384 26.56 -21.27 10.83
N LEU A 385 25.96 -21.88 9.81
CA LEU A 385 24.50 -21.88 9.62
C LEU A 385 23.77 -22.65 10.75
N GLN A 386 24.35 -23.73 11.28
CA GLN A 386 23.80 -24.46 12.42
C GLN A 386 23.80 -23.60 13.69
N GLU A 387 24.88 -22.86 13.93
CA GLU A 387 24.96 -21.91 15.04
C GLU A 387 23.90 -20.81 14.90
N ALA A 388 23.74 -20.24 13.70
CA ALA A 388 22.69 -19.25 13.42
C ALA A 388 21.27 -19.83 13.60
N LEU A 389 21.04 -21.06 13.15
CA LEU A 389 19.77 -21.75 13.35
C LEU A 389 19.51 -22.01 14.84
N HIS A 390 20.52 -22.32 15.63
CA HIS A 390 20.36 -22.50 17.07
C HIS A 390 19.90 -21.20 17.76
N ILE A 391 20.47 -20.05 17.37
CA ILE A 391 20.00 -18.73 17.82
C ILE A 391 18.53 -18.51 17.40
N ALA A 392 18.20 -18.82 16.14
CA ALA A 392 16.84 -18.71 15.66
C ALA A 392 15.85 -19.60 16.43
N GLU A 393 16.27 -20.81 16.81
CA GLU A 393 15.47 -21.74 17.61
C GLU A 393 15.21 -21.21 19.03
N GLN A 394 16.23 -20.66 19.67
CA GLN A 394 16.08 -20.03 21.00
C GLN A 394 15.16 -18.81 20.92
N TRP A 395 15.31 -18.00 19.87
CA TRP A 395 14.41 -16.90 19.58
C TRP A 395 12.96 -17.38 19.41
N ALA A 396 12.73 -18.41 18.57
CA ALA A 396 11.39 -18.94 18.33
C ALA A 396 10.74 -19.48 19.61
N ALA A 397 11.52 -20.15 20.46
CA ALA A 397 11.07 -20.65 21.76
C ALA A 397 10.67 -19.54 22.73
N THR A 398 11.33 -18.37 22.66
CA THR A 398 11.04 -17.22 23.53
C THR A 398 9.95 -16.30 22.99
N HIS A 399 9.67 -16.35 21.69
CA HIS A 399 8.74 -15.45 21.01
C HIS A 399 7.41 -16.09 20.63
N ALA A 400 7.18 -17.37 20.98
CA ALA A 400 6.01 -18.15 20.55
C ALA A 400 5.88 -18.22 19.01
N SER A 401 7.02 -18.34 18.33
CA SER A 401 7.10 -18.47 16.88
C SER A 401 7.38 -19.91 16.47
N ILE A 402 6.83 -20.34 15.32
CA ILE A 402 7.07 -21.67 14.77
C ILE A 402 7.60 -21.52 13.34
N PHE A 403 8.82 -22.02 13.13
CA PHE A 403 9.36 -22.14 11.78
C PHE A 403 8.68 -23.28 11.03
N ALA A 404 8.46 -23.11 9.72
CA ALA A 404 7.96 -24.14 8.83
C ALA A 404 9.15 -24.80 8.10
N PRO A 405 9.65 -25.97 8.56
CA PRO A 405 10.89 -26.55 8.03
C PRO A 405 10.80 -26.92 6.55
N ASP A 406 9.62 -27.30 6.06
CA ASP A 406 9.35 -27.59 4.64
C ASP A 406 9.65 -26.41 3.70
N LYS A 407 9.64 -25.18 4.24
CA LYS A 407 9.96 -23.96 3.48
C LYS A 407 11.45 -23.66 3.44
N PHE A 408 12.28 -24.32 4.27
CA PHE A 408 13.70 -24.03 4.34
C PHE A 408 14.38 -24.41 3.02
N GLN A 409 15.34 -23.60 2.60
CA GLN A 409 16.10 -23.82 1.38
C GLN A 409 17.58 -23.53 1.63
N LEU A 410 18.41 -24.54 1.37
CA LEU A 410 19.86 -24.41 1.35
C LEU A 410 20.34 -24.25 -0.10
N THR A 411 21.29 -23.36 -0.35
CA THR A 411 21.95 -23.26 -1.66
C THR A 411 23.39 -22.81 -1.47
N HIS A 412 24.34 -23.63 -1.92
CA HIS A 412 25.76 -23.33 -1.88
C HIS A 412 26.20 -22.50 -3.07
N PHE A 413 26.87 -21.37 -2.82
CA PHE A 413 27.44 -20.50 -3.84
C PHE A 413 28.96 -20.60 -3.84
N THR A 414 29.54 -21.19 -4.89
CA THR A 414 31.00 -21.26 -5.02
C THR A 414 31.48 -21.03 -6.44
N ARG A 415 32.70 -20.49 -6.55
CA ARG A 415 33.42 -20.28 -7.81
C ARG A 415 34.20 -21.53 -8.25
N THR A 416 34.51 -22.43 -7.33
CA THR A 416 35.38 -23.61 -7.52
C THR A 416 34.60 -24.90 -7.31
N ARG A 417 33.50 -25.05 -8.07
CA ARG A 417 32.56 -26.19 -7.95
C ARG A 417 33.17 -27.57 -8.13
N THR A 418 34.36 -27.66 -8.75
CA THR A 418 35.09 -28.92 -8.94
C THR A 418 35.99 -29.28 -7.76
N ARG A 419 36.22 -28.34 -6.82
CA ARG A 419 37.10 -28.53 -5.65
C ARG A 419 36.35 -28.49 -4.33
N ILE A 420 35.19 -27.83 -4.29
CA ILE A 420 34.37 -27.70 -3.10
C ILE A 420 33.12 -28.56 -3.30
N ASP A 421 32.81 -29.37 -2.29
CA ASP A 421 31.60 -30.17 -2.25
C ASP A 421 30.38 -29.25 -2.10
N VAL A 422 29.49 -29.26 -3.09
CA VAL A 422 28.28 -28.44 -3.11
C VAL A 422 27.01 -29.23 -2.77
N GLU A 423 27.17 -30.50 -2.41
CA GLU A 423 26.09 -31.40 -2.02
C GLU A 423 26.06 -31.61 -0.49
N GLU A 424 26.97 -30.99 0.27
CA GLU A 424 26.97 -31.03 1.74
C GLU A 424 25.62 -30.52 2.30
N PRO A 425 24.87 -31.36 3.04
CA PRO A 425 23.56 -30.99 3.57
C PRO A 425 23.67 -30.27 4.92
N LEU A 426 22.65 -29.50 5.26
CA LEU A 426 22.55 -28.84 6.56
C LEU A 426 21.77 -29.72 7.52
N GLN A 427 22.43 -30.17 8.58
CA GLN A 427 21.76 -30.92 9.66
C GLN A 427 21.03 -29.95 10.58
N THR A 428 19.74 -30.20 10.83
CA THR A 428 18.90 -29.40 11.73
C THR A 428 18.07 -30.30 12.64
N ARG A 429 17.50 -29.77 13.72
CA ARG A 429 16.60 -30.53 14.59
C ARG A 429 15.32 -31.00 13.89
N TRP A 430 14.95 -30.35 12.78
CA TRP A 430 13.76 -30.65 11.98
C TRP A 430 14.04 -31.64 10.84
N GLY A 431 15.27 -32.16 10.77
CA GLY A 431 15.72 -33.07 9.71
C GLY A 431 16.82 -32.47 8.84
N THR A 432 17.28 -33.27 7.88
CA THR A 432 18.35 -32.90 6.96
C THR A 432 17.80 -32.02 5.83
N ILE A 433 18.41 -30.85 5.63
CA ILE A 433 18.06 -29.93 4.54
C ILE A 433 19.06 -30.11 3.41
N GLU A 434 18.59 -30.74 2.34
CA GLU A 434 19.39 -30.97 1.15
C GLU A 434 19.61 -29.69 0.33
N PRO A 435 20.83 -29.47 -0.20
CA PRO A 435 21.13 -28.31 -1.01
C PRO A 435 20.36 -28.34 -2.33
N LYS A 436 19.75 -27.21 -2.67
CA LYS A 436 19.08 -26.99 -3.95
C LYS A 436 19.98 -26.18 -4.88
N LYS A 437 19.84 -26.39 -6.18
CA LYS A 437 20.58 -25.62 -7.20
C LYS A 437 20.12 -24.17 -7.33
N THR A 438 18.98 -23.83 -6.74
CA THR A 438 18.33 -22.53 -6.83
C THR A 438 17.65 -22.19 -5.51
N CYS A 439 17.75 -20.94 -5.06
CA CYS A 439 16.96 -20.42 -3.96
C CYS A 439 16.08 -19.26 -4.44
N LYS A 440 14.91 -19.10 -3.81
CA LYS A 440 14.01 -17.98 -4.06
C LYS A 440 13.93 -17.11 -2.80
N TYR A 441 14.21 -15.82 -2.93
CA TYR A 441 14.13 -14.85 -1.84
C TYR A 441 13.41 -13.58 -2.31
N LEU A 442 12.33 -13.18 -1.63
CA LEU A 442 11.48 -12.02 -1.96
C LEU A 442 10.95 -11.97 -3.40
N GLY A 443 10.98 -13.09 -4.12
CA GLY A 443 10.61 -13.20 -5.55
C GLY A 443 11.80 -13.25 -6.52
N LEU A 444 13.01 -12.95 -6.07
CA LEU A 444 14.27 -13.14 -6.80
C LEU A 444 14.67 -14.62 -6.75
N ILE A 445 14.98 -15.23 -7.90
CA ILE A 445 15.48 -16.60 -7.97
C ILE A 445 16.97 -16.59 -8.29
N MET A 446 17.80 -17.02 -7.35
CA MET A 446 19.24 -17.13 -7.52
C MET A 446 19.62 -18.57 -7.85
N ASP A 447 20.19 -18.80 -9.03
CA ASP A 447 20.84 -20.07 -9.34
C ASP A 447 22.23 -20.11 -8.70
N SER A 448 22.69 -21.29 -8.29
CA SER A 448 23.99 -21.47 -7.61
C SER A 448 25.20 -21.04 -8.46
N THR A 449 25.01 -20.78 -9.76
CA THR A 449 26.04 -20.23 -10.67
C THR A 449 25.91 -18.72 -10.91
N LEU A 450 24.88 -18.08 -10.37
CA LEU A 450 24.55 -16.67 -10.50
C LEU A 450 24.50 -16.19 -11.97
N THR A 451 23.80 -16.95 -12.84
CA THR A 451 23.78 -16.71 -14.30
C THR A 451 22.47 -16.09 -14.82
N TRP A 452 21.58 -15.64 -13.94
CA TRP A 452 20.23 -15.09 -14.24
C TRP A 452 19.31 -16.06 -15.02
N LYS A 453 19.79 -17.27 -15.32
CA LYS A 453 19.15 -18.19 -16.25
C LYS A 453 17.80 -18.66 -15.73
N GLN A 454 17.78 -19.19 -14.50
CA GLN A 454 16.57 -19.76 -13.91
C GLN A 454 15.50 -18.69 -13.66
N HIS A 455 15.91 -17.51 -13.18
CA HIS A 455 15.01 -16.38 -12.95
C HIS A 455 14.31 -15.94 -14.24
N ILE A 456 15.06 -15.88 -15.35
CA ILE A 456 14.51 -15.51 -16.66
C ILE A 456 13.56 -16.58 -17.20
N ASP A 457 13.80 -17.86 -16.91
CA ASP A 457 12.88 -18.95 -17.26
C ASP A 457 11.55 -18.84 -16.48
N GLU A 458 11.60 -18.48 -15.20
CA GLU A 458 10.39 -18.18 -14.41
C GLU A 458 9.67 -16.93 -14.93
N ILE A 459 10.39 -15.84 -15.19
CA ILE A 459 9.82 -14.61 -15.79
C ILE A 459 9.16 -14.96 -17.13
N GLN A 460 9.81 -15.76 -17.96
CA GLN A 460 9.27 -16.15 -19.25
C GLN A 460 7.95 -16.91 -19.10
N ARG A 461 7.85 -17.84 -18.14
CA ARG A 461 6.58 -18.54 -17.84
C ARG A 461 5.50 -17.57 -17.37
N LYS A 462 5.79 -16.72 -16.38
CA LYS A 462 4.84 -15.75 -15.82
C LYS A 462 4.34 -14.76 -16.87
N VAL A 463 5.25 -14.12 -17.58
CA VAL A 463 4.94 -13.11 -18.61
C VAL A 463 4.23 -13.75 -19.79
N THR A 464 4.56 -14.98 -20.17
CA THR A 464 3.81 -15.70 -21.21
C THR A 464 2.35 -15.87 -20.82
N LYS A 465 2.05 -16.24 -19.57
CA LYS A 465 0.68 -16.30 -19.05
C LYS A 465 -0.01 -14.94 -19.12
N THR A 466 0.69 -13.87 -18.71
CA THR A 466 0.19 -12.48 -18.80
C THR A 466 -0.10 -12.06 -20.25
N VAL A 467 0.78 -12.38 -21.20
CA VAL A 467 0.59 -12.06 -22.62
C VAL A 467 -0.52 -12.89 -23.25
N ASN A 468 -0.72 -14.13 -22.80
CA ASN A 468 -1.87 -14.95 -23.22
C ASN A 468 -3.18 -14.33 -22.72
N ALA A 469 -3.23 -13.90 -21.46
CA ALA A 469 -4.38 -13.17 -20.93
C ALA A 469 -4.61 -11.84 -21.67
N LEU A 470 -3.54 -11.11 -22.01
CA LEU A 470 -3.66 -9.92 -22.85
C LEU A 470 -4.28 -10.24 -24.23
N SER A 471 -3.98 -11.43 -24.78
CA SER A 471 -4.52 -11.88 -26.07
C SER A 471 -6.00 -12.23 -26.01
N SER A 472 -6.58 -12.50 -24.83
CA SER A 472 -8.03 -12.71 -24.70
C SER A 472 -8.83 -11.41 -24.74
N LEU A 473 -8.18 -10.26 -24.55
CA LEU A 473 -8.81 -8.93 -24.64
C LEU A 473 -8.95 -8.43 -26.09
N GLY A 474 -8.39 -9.14 -27.07
CA GLY A 474 -8.56 -8.83 -28.49
C GLY A 474 -7.65 -9.61 -29.43
N GLY A 475 -8.19 -9.91 -30.61
CA GLY A 475 -7.46 -10.51 -31.73
C GLY A 475 -6.88 -9.47 -32.70
N SER A 476 -6.54 -9.88 -33.92
CA SER A 476 -6.08 -8.95 -34.98
C SER A 476 -7.21 -8.08 -35.55
N THR A 477 -8.46 -8.54 -35.45
CA THR A 477 -9.63 -7.88 -36.07
C THR A 477 -10.68 -7.40 -35.07
N TRP A 478 -10.57 -7.74 -33.79
CA TRP A 478 -11.60 -7.46 -32.78
C TRP A 478 -10.98 -7.20 -31.40
N GLY A 479 -11.75 -6.58 -30.50
CA GLY A 479 -11.36 -6.35 -29.10
C GLY A 479 -10.77 -4.96 -28.84
N ALA A 480 -10.05 -4.84 -27.73
CA ALA A 480 -9.52 -3.57 -27.23
C ALA A 480 -8.63 -2.84 -28.26
N THR A 481 -8.53 -1.52 -28.12
CA THR A 481 -7.68 -0.73 -29.02
C THR A 481 -6.20 -0.99 -28.76
N MET A 482 -5.36 -0.69 -29.76
CA MET A 482 -3.89 -0.80 -29.62
C MET A 482 -3.36 -0.01 -28.42
N ARG A 483 -3.91 1.18 -28.14
CA ARG A 483 -3.46 2.02 -27.02
C ARG A 483 -3.82 1.42 -25.66
N GLU A 484 -5.02 0.85 -25.52
CA GLU A 484 -5.47 0.19 -24.29
C GLU A 484 -4.63 -1.05 -24.01
N MET A 485 -4.46 -1.94 -24.99
CA MET A 485 -3.61 -3.13 -24.83
C MET A 485 -2.17 -2.75 -24.48
N ARG A 486 -1.62 -1.70 -25.12
CA ARG A 486 -0.29 -1.20 -24.78
C ARG A 486 -0.22 -0.68 -23.34
N LYS A 487 -1.25 0.02 -22.87
CA LYS A 487 -1.32 0.54 -21.50
C LYS A 487 -1.33 -0.62 -20.49
N ILE A 488 -2.12 -1.66 -20.73
CA ILE A 488 -2.17 -2.87 -19.90
C ILE A 488 -0.82 -3.59 -19.89
N TYR A 489 -0.22 -3.84 -21.06
CA TYR A 489 1.11 -4.45 -21.16
C TYR A 489 2.16 -3.70 -20.34
N LYS A 490 2.22 -2.37 -20.48
CA LYS A 490 3.15 -1.53 -19.73
C LYS A 490 2.89 -1.53 -18.22
N GLY A 491 1.64 -1.66 -17.80
CA GLY A 491 1.25 -1.67 -16.39
C GLY A 491 1.46 -3.02 -15.70
N VAL A 492 1.39 -4.14 -16.43
CA VAL A 492 1.38 -5.49 -15.84
C VAL A 492 2.60 -6.31 -16.27
N ALA A 493 2.83 -6.46 -17.57
CA ALA A 493 3.87 -7.36 -18.07
C ALA A 493 5.28 -6.76 -17.94
N VAL A 494 5.45 -5.46 -18.21
CA VAL A 494 6.77 -4.81 -18.09
C VAL A 494 7.33 -4.88 -16.66
N PRO A 495 6.56 -4.57 -15.58
CA PRO A 495 7.05 -4.77 -14.22
C PRO A 495 7.48 -6.21 -13.92
N GLN A 496 6.73 -7.21 -14.40
CA GLN A 496 7.11 -8.62 -14.26
C GLN A 496 8.41 -8.95 -15.00
N MET A 497 8.59 -8.41 -16.22
CA MET A 497 9.81 -8.62 -17.01
C MET A 497 11.05 -7.94 -16.43
N MET A 498 10.88 -6.76 -15.83
CA MET A 498 11.97 -5.96 -15.29
C MET A 498 12.34 -6.33 -13.84
N TYR A 499 11.52 -7.17 -13.19
CA TYR A 499 11.72 -7.54 -11.80
C TYR A 499 13.09 -8.20 -11.57
N ALA A 500 13.84 -7.62 -10.64
CA ALA A 500 15.21 -7.98 -10.26
C ALA A 500 16.31 -7.81 -11.34
N CYS A 501 16.05 -7.11 -12.45
CA CYS A 501 17.09 -6.78 -13.45
C CYS A 501 18.31 -6.05 -12.83
N SER A 502 18.08 -5.24 -11.80
CA SER A 502 19.12 -4.48 -11.10
C SER A 502 20.07 -5.38 -10.31
N ALA A 503 19.55 -6.46 -9.71
CA ALA A 503 20.35 -7.47 -9.00
C ALA A 503 21.18 -8.33 -9.97
N TRP A 504 20.69 -8.54 -11.20
CA TRP A 504 21.35 -9.36 -12.22
C TRP A 504 22.22 -8.59 -13.21
N SER A 505 22.44 -7.29 -12.99
CA SER A 505 23.11 -6.39 -13.95
C SER A 505 24.59 -6.68 -14.24
N ASN A 506 25.15 -7.69 -13.58
CA ASN A 506 26.48 -8.23 -13.81
C ASN A 506 26.45 -9.77 -14.06
N ALA A 507 25.30 -10.34 -14.42
CA ALA A 507 25.10 -11.79 -14.55
C ALA A 507 26.05 -12.45 -15.56
N ASN A 508 26.61 -11.68 -16.50
CA ASN A 508 27.65 -12.14 -17.41
C ASN A 508 29.05 -11.67 -16.99
N TRP A 509 29.40 -11.83 -15.70
CA TRP A 509 30.70 -11.43 -15.15
C TRP A 509 31.92 -12.10 -15.82
N ARG A 510 31.70 -13.18 -16.59
CA ARG A 510 32.76 -13.92 -17.30
C ARG A 510 33.28 -13.19 -18.53
N THR A 511 32.48 -12.34 -19.17
CA THR A 511 32.90 -11.52 -20.32
C THR A 511 32.84 -10.05 -19.96
N ARG A 512 33.91 -9.29 -20.19
CA ARG A 512 34.03 -7.90 -19.72
C ARG A 512 33.08 -6.91 -20.42
N ASP A 513 32.58 -7.24 -21.60
CA ASP A 513 31.97 -6.25 -22.50
C ASP A 513 30.44 -6.20 -22.46
N LYS A 514 29.76 -7.24 -21.94
CA LYS A 514 28.29 -7.29 -21.90
C LYS A 514 27.78 -7.68 -20.50
N PRO A 515 26.83 -6.94 -19.91
CA PRO A 515 26.29 -7.24 -18.57
C PRO A 515 25.46 -8.54 -18.52
N TYR A 516 24.92 -8.98 -19.67
CA TYR A 516 24.04 -10.14 -19.79
C TYR A 516 24.46 -11.03 -20.97
N THR A 517 24.02 -12.29 -20.96
CA THR A 517 24.19 -13.17 -22.11
C THR A 517 23.19 -12.83 -23.22
N GLU A 518 23.57 -13.05 -24.48
CA GLU A 518 22.68 -12.82 -25.63
C GLU A 518 21.42 -13.70 -25.56
N ARG A 519 21.55 -14.92 -25.05
CA ARG A 519 20.42 -15.84 -24.83
C ARG A 519 19.41 -15.26 -23.85
N THR A 520 19.87 -14.66 -22.75
CA THR A 520 19.01 -14.02 -21.75
C THR A 520 18.25 -12.84 -22.34
N LEU A 521 18.96 -11.94 -23.03
CA LEU A 521 18.34 -10.78 -23.67
C LEU A 521 17.33 -11.20 -24.76
N SER A 522 17.68 -12.20 -25.56
CA SER A 522 16.81 -12.72 -26.64
C SER A 522 15.48 -13.26 -26.12
N LYS A 523 15.45 -13.88 -24.93
CA LYS A 523 14.19 -14.36 -24.31
C LYS A 523 13.26 -13.19 -23.96
N LEU A 524 13.78 -12.16 -23.30
CA LEU A 524 13.00 -10.97 -22.96
C LEU A 524 12.54 -10.21 -24.21
N GLN A 525 13.43 -10.04 -25.21
CA GLN A 525 13.08 -9.44 -26.50
C GLN A 525 11.98 -10.22 -27.22
N SER A 526 12.01 -11.56 -27.16
CA SER A 526 10.98 -12.43 -27.75
C SER A 526 9.63 -12.28 -27.05
N LEU A 527 9.60 -12.13 -25.72
CA LEU A 527 8.39 -11.87 -24.94
C LEU A 527 7.77 -10.52 -25.32
N GLN A 528 8.59 -9.46 -25.38
CA GLN A 528 8.12 -8.15 -25.84
C GLN A 528 7.60 -8.24 -27.28
N ALA A 529 8.32 -8.89 -28.19
CA ALA A 529 7.87 -9.04 -29.57
C ALA A 529 6.54 -9.80 -29.69
N ARG A 530 6.31 -10.81 -28.84
CA ARG A 530 5.01 -11.50 -28.76
C ARG A 530 3.92 -10.53 -28.32
N ALA A 531 4.14 -9.79 -27.24
CA ALA A 531 3.18 -8.80 -26.76
C ALA A 531 2.92 -7.68 -27.78
N SER A 532 3.97 -7.14 -28.41
CA SER A 532 3.86 -6.09 -29.44
C SER A 532 3.02 -6.53 -30.63
N ARG A 533 3.10 -7.81 -31.03
CA ARG A 533 2.22 -8.37 -32.08
C ARG A 533 0.76 -8.43 -31.64
N VAL A 534 0.50 -8.85 -30.40
CA VAL A 534 -0.86 -8.84 -29.83
C VAL A 534 -1.40 -7.41 -29.77
N ILE A 535 -0.60 -6.46 -29.27
CA ILE A 535 -0.94 -5.04 -29.15
C ILE A 535 -1.25 -4.40 -30.51
N SER A 536 -0.40 -4.62 -31.50
CA SER A 536 -0.50 -3.94 -32.80
C SER A 536 -1.31 -4.71 -33.85
N GLY A 537 -1.47 -6.02 -33.73
CA GLY A 537 -1.99 -6.87 -34.81
C GLY A 537 -1.01 -7.08 -35.97
N ALA A 538 0.29 -6.80 -35.74
CA ALA A 538 1.34 -7.01 -36.71
C ALA A 538 1.51 -8.50 -37.06
N HIS A 539 1.86 -8.77 -38.31
CA HIS A 539 2.16 -10.11 -38.77
C HIS A 539 3.38 -10.73 -38.04
N LYS A 540 3.41 -12.06 -37.86
CA LYS A 540 4.50 -12.77 -37.16
C LYS A 540 5.90 -12.47 -37.72
N ALA A 541 5.97 -12.19 -39.02
CA ALA A 541 7.18 -11.83 -39.76
C ALA A 541 7.73 -10.42 -39.47
N ALA A 542 6.99 -9.56 -38.76
CA ALA A 542 7.50 -8.24 -38.35
C ALA A 542 8.70 -8.42 -37.41
N SER A 543 9.77 -7.67 -37.69
CA SER A 543 11.01 -7.71 -36.91
C SER A 543 10.83 -7.00 -35.57
N ILE A 544 11.55 -7.46 -34.53
CA ILE A 544 11.49 -6.87 -33.18
C ILE A 544 11.71 -5.34 -33.19
N PRO A 545 12.73 -4.79 -33.88
CA PRO A 545 12.93 -3.34 -33.92
C PRO A 545 11.77 -2.57 -34.56
N ALA A 546 11.10 -3.15 -35.56
CA ALA A 546 9.93 -2.53 -36.18
C ALA A 546 8.73 -2.55 -35.21
N LEU A 547 8.53 -3.67 -34.50
CA LEU A 547 7.49 -3.78 -33.49
C LEU A 547 7.69 -2.78 -32.35
N ASP A 548 8.91 -2.61 -31.87
CA ASP A 548 9.27 -1.63 -30.85
C ASP A 548 8.94 -0.20 -31.31
N VAL A 549 9.24 0.14 -32.57
CA VAL A 549 8.91 1.45 -33.14
C VAL A 549 7.41 1.63 -33.33
N GLU A 550 6.71 0.71 -34.01
CA GLU A 550 5.27 0.84 -34.29
C GLU A 550 4.43 0.86 -33.00
N THR A 551 4.83 0.10 -31.98
CA THR A 551 4.18 0.13 -30.65
C THR A 551 4.74 1.19 -29.72
N TYR A 552 5.74 1.95 -30.14
CA TYR A 552 6.50 2.88 -29.31
C TYR A 552 6.87 2.28 -27.94
N LEU A 553 7.34 1.03 -27.93
CA LEU A 553 7.88 0.36 -26.76
C LEU A 553 9.40 0.45 -26.84
N LEU A 554 10.01 0.97 -25.76
CA LEU A 554 11.46 1.07 -25.66
C LEU A 554 12.06 -0.34 -25.84
N PRO A 555 13.18 -0.53 -26.56
CA PRO A 555 13.76 -1.87 -26.68
C PRO A 555 14.22 -2.37 -25.30
N VAL A 556 14.22 -3.69 -25.12
CA VAL A 556 14.38 -4.34 -23.81
C VAL A 556 15.67 -3.91 -23.09
N GLU A 557 16.79 -3.74 -23.80
CA GLU A 557 18.06 -3.35 -23.19
C GLU A 557 17.99 -1.92 -22.62
N GLN A 558 17.38 -0.99 -23.34
CA GLN A 558 17.15 0.36 -22.85
C GLN A 558 16.12 0.38 -21.70
N GLN A 559 15.13 -0.53 -21.68
CA GLN A 559 14.23 -0.69 -20.52
C GLN A 559 14.98 -1.17 -19.28
N ILE A 560 15.83 -2.18 -19.43
CA ILE A 560 16.67 -2.70 -18.34
C ILE A 560 17.58 -1.59 -17.81
N PHE A 561 18.27 -0.87 -18.70
CA PHE A 561 19.12 0.25 -18.30
C PHE A 561 18.33 1.31 -17.53
N LYS A 562 17.17 1.73 -18.05
CA LYS A 562 16.30 2.69 -17.37
C LYS A 562 15.87 2.20 -15.98
N HIS A 563 15.44 0.94 -15.88
CA HIS A 563 15.02 0.33 -14.63
C HIS A 563 16.16 0.27 -13.61
N ASN A 564 17.38 -0.04 -14.05
CA ASN A 564 18.57 -0.09 -13.22
C ASN A 564 18.94 1.29 -12.67
N VAL A 565 18.91 2.34 -13.51
CA VAL A 565 19.11 3.72 -13.06
C VAL A 565 18.02 4.13 -12.07
N ASP A 566 16.75 3.83 -12.37
CA ASP A 566 15.62 4.14 -11.50
C ASP A 566 15.70 3.41 -10.15
N THR A 567 16.33 2.23 -10.10
CA THR A 567 16.58 1.47 -8.87
C THR A 567 17.67 2.16 -8.03
N LEU A 568 18.84 2.43 -8.60
CA LEU A 568 19.91 3.10 -7.85
C LEU A 568 19.49 4.48 -7.34
N ARG A 569 18.73 5.22 -8.15
CA ARG A 569 18.14 6.50 -7.76
C ARG A 569 17.27 6.40 -6.50
N ARG A 570 16.60 5.27 -6.26
CA ARG A 570 15.75 5.04 -5.07
C ARG A 570 16.56 4.58 -3.87
N VAL A 571 17.51 3.66 -4.10
CA VAL A 571 18.37 3.09 -3.04
C VAL A 571 19.36 4.14 -2.50
N GLY A 572 19.76 5.12 -3.31
CA GLY A 572 20.71 6.16 -2.90
C GLY A 572 22.17 5.68 -2.96
N PRO A 573 23.13 6.41 -2.37
CA PRO A 573 24.54 5.98 -2.26
C PRO A 573 24.68 4.70 -1.41
N ALA A 574 25.79 3.96 -1.55
CA ALA A 574 26.05 2.79 -0.72
C ALA A 574 26.54 3.22 0.68
N GLU A 575 26.09 2.53 1.74
CA GLU A 575 26.49 2.79 3.13
C GLU A 575 27.99 2.56 3.37
N ARG A 576 28.58 1.55 2.72
CA ARG A 576 30.02 1.24 2.82
C ARG A 576 30.76 1.77 1.59
N GLN A 577 31.63 2.76 1.80
CA GLN A 577 32.54 3.25 0.77
C GLN A 577 33.74 2.31 0.65
N HIS A 578 33.85 1.61 -0.47
CA HIS A 578 35.08 0.91 -0.80
C HIS A 578 36.14 1.91 -1.27
N THR A 579 37.36 1.77 -0.79
CA THR A 579 38.50 2.56 -1.26
C THR A 579 38.78 2.29 -2.75
N GLU A 580 39.35 3.26 -3.45
CA GLU A 580 39.71 3.08 -4.88
C GLU A 580 40.71 1.94 -5.08
N GLU A 581 41.56 1.66 -4.09
CA GLU A 581 42.48 0.52 -4.08
C GLU A 581 41.77 -0.83 -4.00
N GLU A 582 40.75 -0.98 -3.15
CA GLU A 582 39.91 -2.17 -3.10
C GLU A 582 39.14 -2.37 -4.41
N ALA A 583 38.65 -1.28 -5.02
CA ALA A 583 37.96 -1.33 -6.30
C ALA A 583 38.89 -1.75 -7.45
N ARG A 584 40.18 -1.36 -7.42
CA ARG A 584 41.20 -1.76 -8.40
C ARG A 584 41.65 -3.22 -8.20
N ARG A 585 41.75 -3.71 -6.96
CA ARG A 585 42.10 -5.11 -6.65
C ARG A 585 40.98 -6.09 -7.03
N ASN A 586 39.73 -5.68 -6.94
CA ASN A 586 38.59 -6.56 -7.16
C ASN A 586 38.26 -6.71 -8.67
N LYS A 587 38.77 -7.78 -9.30
CA LYS A 587 38.59 -8.07 -10.75
C LYS A 587 37.11 -8.22 -11.20
N LYS A 588 36.14 -8.31 -10.28
CA LYS A 588 34.71 -8.54 -10.57
C LYS A 588 33.84 -7.44 -9.94
N LYS A 589 32.97 -6.81 -10.75
CA LYS A 589 32.09 -5.72 -10.32
C LYS A 589 30.81 -6.28 -9.68
N SER A 590 30.36 -5.70 -8.57
CA SER A 590 29.01 -5.95 -8.03
C SER A 590 27.93 -5.43 -9.01
N PRO A 591 26.67 -5.89 -8.92
CA PRO A 591 25.60 -5.40 -9.78
C PRO A 591 25.46 -3.88 -9.71
N ARG A 592 25.50 -3.32 -8.49
CA ARG A 592 25.50 -1.88 -8.26
C ARG A 592 26.65 -1.17 -8.97
N ARG A 593 27.89 -1.63 -8.80
CA ARG A 593 29.07 -1.04 -9.46
C ARG A 593 29.01 -1.16 -10.98
N ALA A 594 28.44 -2.24 -11.52
CA ALA A 594 28.25 -2.40 -12.95
C ALA A 594 27.28 -1.35 -13.50
N ILE A 595 26.19 -1.07 -12.78
CA ILE A 595 25.23 -0.01 -13.16
C ILE A 595 25.86 1.38 -13.00
N GLU A 596 26.57 1.66 -11.89
CA GLU A 596 27.28 2.93 -11.69
C GLU A 596 28.30 3.18 -12.80
N GLN A 597 29.07 2.16 -13.19
CA GLN A 597 30.00 2.27 -14.31
C GLN A 597 29.25 2.54 -15.63
N ALA A 598 28.17 1.82 -15.92
CA ALA A 598 27.40 2.03 -17.15
C ALA A 598 26.80 3.45 -17.24
N ILE A 599 26.56 4.09 -16.10
CA ILE A 599 26.11 5.49 -16.03
C ILE A 599 27.28 6.43 -16.31
N ARG A 600 28.45 6.20 -15.69
CA ARG A 600 29.67 6.98 -15.96
C ARG A 600 30.12 6.88 -17.42
N ASP A 601 30.12 5.68 -17.99
CA ASP A 601 30.50 5.43 -19.39
C ASP A 601 29.59 6.19 -20.38
N ARG A 602 28.36 6.51 -19.95
CA ARG A 602 27.38 7.31 -20.73
C ARG A 602 27.34 8.78 -20.30
N GLN A 603 28.34 9.24 -19.56
CA GLN A 603 28.46 10.63 -19.07
C GLN A 603 27.23 11.06 -18.26
N GLY A 604 26.71 10.15 -17.44
CA GLY A 604 25.56 10.43 -16.56
C GLY A 604 25.94 11.07 -15.23
N PRO A 605 24.95 11.58 -14.49
CA PRO A 605 25.17 12.21 -13.19
C PRO A 605 25.82 11.26 -12.17
N ASP A 606 26.67 11.80 -11.30
CA ASP A 606 27.31 11.03 -10.24
C ASP A 606 26.32 10.68 -9.11
N ILE A 607 25.96 9.40 -9.03
CA ILE A 607 25.06 8.86 -8.00
C ILE A 607 25.62 9.06 -6.59
N ARG A 608 26.95 9.12 -6.43
CA ARG A 608 27.57 9.28 -5.11
C ARG A 608 27.31 10.65 -4.51
N ARG A 609 27.01 11.65 -5.35
CA ARG A 609 26.66 13.02 -4.95
C ARG A 609 25.16 13.28 -5.01
N GLN A 610 24.34 12.24 -5.19
CA GLN A 610 22.89 12.39 -5.30
C GLN A 610 22.31 13.10 -4.08
N GLU A 611 21.29 13.95 -4.29
CA GLU A 611 20.62 14.68 -3.21
C GLU A 611 20.17 13.75 -2.06
N HIS A 612 20.44 14.21 -0.84
CA HIS A 612 19.89 13.63 0.38
C HIS A 612 18.60 14.38 0.72
N ILE A 613 17.47 13.68 0.71
CA ILE A 613 16.16 14.27 1.03
C ILE A 613 15.92 14.09 2.51
N VAL A 614 16.13 15.16 3.29
CA VAL A 614 15.73 15.19 4.70
C VAL A 614 14.20 15.34 4.74
N PRO A 615 13.47 14.42 5.40
CA PRO A 615 12.02 14.55 5.54
C PRO A 615 11.68 15.83 6.32
N TYR A 616 10.80 16.66 5.74
CA TYR A 616 10.29 17.87 6.39
C TYR A 616 8.97 17.54 7.09
N ILE A 617 8.94 17.63 8.42
CA ILE A 617 7.81 17.25 9.26
C ILE A 617 6.94 18.48 9.55
N VAL A 618 5.65 18.38 9.28
CA VAL A 618 4.65 19.37 9.71
C VAL A 618 3.59 18.69 10.59
N PRO A 619 3.10 19.34 11.66
CA PRO A 619 2.02 18.78 12.46
C PRO A 619 0.74 18.58 11.63
N PRO A 620 -0.14 17.62 11.98
CA PRO A 620 -1.38 17.34 11.22
C PRO A 620 -2.33 18.53 11.09
N TRP A 621 -2.27 19.47 12.04
CA TRP A 621 -3.04 20.70 12.05
C TRP A 621 -2.31 21.89 11.40
N TRP A 622 -1.13 21.68 10.82
CA TRP A 622 -0.44 22.73 10.08
C TRP A 622 -1.24 23.13 8.85
N GLN A 623 -1.54 24.42 8.75
CA GLN A 623 -2.17 24.99 7.58
C GLN A 623 -1.08 25.58 6.67
N GLY A 624 -1.06 25.10 5.42
CA GLY A 624 -0.16 25.64 4.41
C GLY A 624 -0.60 27.01 3.88
N PRO A 625 0.22 27.63 3.02
CA PRO A 625 -0.16 28.89 2.38
C PRO A 625 -1.46 28.74 1.58
N GLN A 626 -2.29 29.77 1.60
CA GLN A 626 -3.48 29.83 0.75
C GLN A 626 -3.05 29.80 -0.72
N MET A 627 -3.75 28.98 -1.52
CA MET A 627 -3.41 28.76 -2.93
C MET A 627 -4.59 29.01 -3.84
N PHE A 628 -4.32 29.66 -4.97
CA PHE A 628 -5.30 29.93 -6.01
C PHE A 628 -4.75 29.39 -7.34
N ILE A 629 -5.47 28.47 -7.97
CA ILE A 629 -5.15 27.95 -9.30
C ILE A 629 -6.43 28.06 -10.12
N GLU A 630 -6.50 29.06 -10.98
CA GLU A 630 -7.65 29.26 -11.86
C GLU A 630 -7.67 28.27 -13.03
N THR A 631 -8.85 28.10 -13.63
CA THR A 631 -9.04 27.04 -14.65
C THR A 631 -8.38 27.39 -15.98
N ASN A 632 -8.22 28.68 -16.26
CA ASN A 632 -7.65 29.20 -17.49
C ASN A 632 -6.91 30.54 -17.25
N THR A 633 -6.19 30.99 -18.27
CA THR A 633 -5.33 32.19 -18.20
C THR A 633 -6.13 33.49 -18.06
N GLU A 634 -7.32 33.57 -18.65
CA GLU A 634 -8.17 34.78 -18.58
C GLU A 634 -8.72 34.99 -17.17
N GLU A 635 -9.24 33.94 -16.54
CA GLU A 635 -9.67 33.97 -15.13
C GLU A 635 -8.51 34.31 -14.18
N ALA A 636 -7.33 33.75 -14.42
CA ALA A 636 -6.13 34.06 -13.64
C ALA A 636 -5.75 35.54 -13.74
N GLN A 637 -5.86 36.13 -14.94
CA GLN A 637 -5.58 37.54 -15.16
C GLN A 637 -6.59 38.44 -14.44
N ILE A 638 -7.90 38.17 -14.60
CA ILE A 638 -8.96 38.96 -13.94
C ILE A 638 -8.76 38.98 -12.43
N LYS A 639 -8.49 37.81 -11.84
CA LYS A 639 -8.28 37.69 -10.39
C LYS A 639 -6.99 38.37 -9.93
N HIS A 640 -5.92 38.30 -10.74
CA HIS A 640 -4.67 39.00 -10.48
C HIS A 640 -4.88 40.52 -10.45
N GLU A 641 -5.58 41.07 -11.43
CA GLU A 641 -5.90 42.50 -11.51
C GLU A 641 -6.75 42.95 -10.31
N GLN A 642 -7.75 42.14 -9.91
CA GLN A 642 -8.56 42.39 -8.71
C GLN A 642 -7.70 42.41 -7.44
N ILE A 643 -6.84 41.39 -7.24
CA ILE A 643 -5.98 41.30 -6.05
C ILE A 643 -5.02 42.50 -5.95
N ILE A 644 -4.45 42.96 -7.06
CA ILE A 644 -3.58 44.14 -7.06
C ILE A 644 -4.34 45.40 -6.64
N GLN A 645 -5.60 45.53 -7.04
CA GLN A 645 -6.44 46.68 -6.68
C GLN A 645 -6.88 46.62 -5.21
N ASP A 646 -7.30 45.44 -4.74
CA ASP A 646 -7.86 45.24 -3.39
C ASP A 646 -6.78 45.20 -2.30
N GLU A 647 -5.56 44.78 -2.63
CA GLU A 647 -4.47 44.53 -1.67
C GLU A 647 -3.26 45.45 -1.91
N SER A 648 -3.48 46.76 -2.02
CA SER A 648 -2.42 47.74 -2.35
C SER A 648 -1.27 47.84 -1.34
N ASP A 649 -1.46 47.37 -0.10
CA ASP A 649 -0.43 47.31 0.95
C ASP A 649 0.31 45.94 1.02
N ALA A 650 -0.02 45.01 0.13
CA ALA A 650 0.64 43.72 0.05
C ALA A 650 1.96 43.79 -0.73
N VAL A 651 2.84 42.82 -0.46
CA VAL A 651 4.07 42.61 -1.23
C VAL A 651 3.77 41.67 -2.39
N HIS A 652 3.92 42.15 -3.61
CA HIS A 652 3.67 41.40 -4.83
C HIS A 652 4.98 40.93 -5.47
N ILE A 653 5.19 39.61 -5.51
CA ILE A 653 6.43 39.01 -5.98
C ILE A 653 6.13 38.00 -7.09
N TYR A 654 6.81 38.13 -8.22
CA TYR A 654 6.72 37.25 -9.38
C TYR A 654 7.95 36.36 -9.42
N THR A 655 7.76 35.06 -9.63
CA THR A 655 8.86 34.10 -9.64
C THR A 655 8.84 33.29 -10.92
N ASP A 656 10.03 32.98 -11.43
CA ASP A 656 10.20 32.13 -12.61
C ASP A 656 11.48 31.28 -12.47
N GLY A 657 11.45 30.09 -13.06
CA GLY A 657 12.60 29.20 -13.20
C GLY A 657 12.77 28.81 -14.66
N SER A 658 13.97 28.99 -15.22
CA SER A 658 14.22 28.76 -16.65
C SER A 658 15.44 27.88 -16.90
N GLY A 659 15.48 27.29 -18.09
CA GLY A 659 16.61 26.51 -18.60
C GLY A 659 17.05 26.99 -19.97
N ILE A 660 18.27 27.53 -20.10
CA ILE A 660 18.82 28.09 -21.34
C ILE A 660 20.18 27.45 -21.61
N GLY A 661 20.38 26.90 -22.81
CA GLY A 661 21.69 26.34 -23.21
C GLY A 661 22.20 25.19 -22.34
N GLY A 662 21.32 24.47 -21.65
CA GLY A 662 21.70 23.41 -20.69
C GLY A 662 21.97 23.92 -19.27
N HIS A 663 21.78 25.22 -19.00
CA HIS A 663 21.96 25.85 -17.70
C HIS A 663 20.61 26.20 -17.08
N ILE A 664 20.44 25.95 -15.77
CA ILE A 664 19.21 26.21 -15.02
C ILE A 664 19.39 27.42 -14.12
N GLY A 665 18.42 28.34 -14.12
CA GLY A 665 18.38 29.52 -13.26
C GLY A 665 17.00 29.75 -12.66
N ALA A 666 16.95 30.61 -11.66
CA ALA A 666 15.74 31.06 -10.98
C ALA A 666 15.80 32.57 -10.76
N ALA A 667 14.64 33.22 -10.76
CA ALA A 667 14.52 34.63 -10.42
C ALA A 667 13.23 34.91 -9.63
N ALA A 668 13.27 35.96 -8.83
CA ALA A 668 12.12 36.55 -8.16
C ALA A 668 12.20 38.08 -8.29
N VAL A 669 11.11 38.71 -8.70
CA VAL A 669 10.99 40.16 -8.89
C VAL A 669 9.83 40.66 -8.04
N CYS A 670 10.11 41.55 -7.10
CA CYS A 670 9.10 42.21 -6.29
C CYS A 670 8.78 43.58 -6.88
N THR A 671 7.54 43.78 -7.33
CA THR A 671 7.12 45.07 -7.90
C THR A 671 6.87 46.13 -6.83
N THR A 672 6.52 45.72 -5.60
CA THR A 672 6.26 46.63 -4.48
C THR A 672 7.54 47.29 -3.97
N THR A 673 8.64 46.53 -3.86
CA THR A 673 9.94 47.03 -3.36
C THR A 673 10.95 47.32 -4.46
N GLN A 674 10.62 47.00 -5.73
CA GLN A 674 11.52 47.06 -6.89
C GLN A 674 12.80 46.20 -6.72
N GLU A 675 12.71 45.16 -5.88
CA GLU A 675 13.83 44.25 -5.64
C GLU A 675 13.79 43.05 -6.57
N THR A 676 14.98 42.63 -7.00
CA THR A 676 15.15 41.41 -7.79
C THR A 676 16.22 40.53 -7.15
N LYS A 677 15.92 39.24 -7.05
CA LYS A 677 16.91 38.21 -6.72
C LYS A 677 16.95 37.16 -7.82
N SER A 678 18.13 36.61 -8.05
CA SER A 678 18.32 35.49 -8.96
C SER A 678 19.32 34.49 -8.39
N ALA A 679 19.21 33.25 -8.83
CA ALA A 679 20.09 32.16 -8.43
C ALA A 679 20.42 31.28 -9.64
N TYR A 680 21.69 30.93 -9.77
CA TYR A 680 22.15 29.92 -10.73
C TYR A 680 22.11 28.54 -10.07
N MET A 681 21.43 27.59 -10.71
CA MET A 681 21.15 26.24 -10.16
C MET A 681 22.05 25.14 -10.76
N GLY A 682 23.04 25.51 -11.57
CA GLY A 682 23.89 24.57 -12.28
C GLY A 682 23.35 24.18 -13.65
N ASP A 683 23.84 23.07 -14.20
CA ASP A 683 23.42 22.57 -15.50
C ASP A 683 22.21 21.62 -15.42
N ASP A 684 21.73 21.14 -16.56
CA ASP A 684 20.61 20.21 -16.68
C ASP A 684 20.96 18.77 -16.26
N THR A 685 22.16 18.55 -15.74
CA THR A 685 22.64 17.31 -15.09
C THR A 685 22.64 17.42 -13.56
N THR A 686 22.71 18.64 -13.01
CA THR A 686 22.59 18.90 -11.58
C THR A 686 21.17 19.29 -11.19
N SER A 687 20.49 20.15 -11.96
CA SER A 687 19.18 20.72 -11.61
C SER A 687 18.12 20.55 -12.71
N THR A 688 16.89 20.96 -12.42
CA THR A 688 15.76 20.93 -13.35
C THR A 688 15.02 22.27 -13.32
N VAL A 689 14.34 22.62 -14.41
CA VAL A 689 13.47 23.82 -14.47
C VAL A 689 12.51 23.86 -13.28
N TYR A 690 11.87 22.73 -12.95
CA TYR A 690 10.99 22.61 -11.77
C TYR A 690 11.68 22.94 -10.44
N ALA A 691 12.96 22.62 -10.28
CA ALA A 691 13.73 23.01 -9.10
C ALA A 691 14.08 24.51 -9.11
N GLY A 692 14.35 25.07 -10.29
CA GLY A 692 14.48 26.52 -10.47
C GLY A 692 13.21 27.26 -10.05
N GLU A 693 12.04 26.71 -10.37
CA GLU A 693 10.73 27.29 -10.03
C GLU A 693 10.50 27.33 -8.51
N LEU A 694 10.82 26.23 -7.81
CA LEU A 694 10.79 26.19 -6.34
C LEU A 694 11.83 27.15 -5.74
N GLN A 695 13.01 27.28 -6.35
CA GLN A 695 14.02 28.23 -5.92
C GLN A 695 13.53 29.68 -6.12
N GLY A 696 12.78 29.97 -7.19
CA GLY A 696 12.13 31.26 -7.38
C GLY A 696 11.22 31.63 -6.21
N ILE A 697 10.38 30.70 -5.75
CA ILE A 697 9.54 30.87 -4.56
C ILE A 697 10.39 31.11 -3.30
N SER A 698 11.50 30.38 -3.14
CA SER A 698 12.44 30.59 -2.03
C SER A 698 13.03 32.01 -2.05
N LEU A 699 13.47 32.48 -3.22
CA LEU A 699 13.99 33.85 -3.41
C LEU A 699 12.93 34.90 -3.10
N ALA A 700 11.67 34.67 -3.47
CA ALA A 700 10.55 35.55 -3.13
C ALA A 700 10.34 35.64 -1.61
N LEU A 701 10.39 34.52 -0.90
CA LEU A 701 10.30 34.51 0.56
C LEU A 701 11.48 35.23 1.21
N GLN A 702 12.68 35.15 0.64
CA GLN A 702 13.82 35.93 1.12
C GLN A 702 13.63 37.44 0.91
N ILE A 703 13.06 37.87 -0.22
CA ILE A 703 12.71 39.28 -0.46
C ILE A 703 11.69 39.75 0.59
N ALA A 704 10.64 38.97 0.84
CA ALA A 704 9.64 39.30 1.86
C ALA A 704 10.23 39.38 3.28
N GLN A 705 11.16 38.48 3.63
CA GLN A 705 11.87 38.52 4.91
C GLN A 705 12.76 39.77 5.05
N GLN A 706 13.42 40.18 3.96
CA GLN A 706 14.24 41.38 3.94
C GLN A 706 13.38 42.64 4.10
N ASP A 707 12.25 42.74 3.40
CA ASP A 707 11.29 43.85 3.55
C ASP A 707 10.83 43.98 5.02
N ARG A 708 10.47 42.86 5.67
CA ARG A 708 10.11 42.85 7.10
C ARG A 708 11.28 43.26 8.00
N SER A 709 12.51 42.81 7.71
CA SER A 709 13.69 43.15 8.52
C SER A 709 14.04 44.64 8.50
N ARG A 710 13.59 45.37 7.47
CA ARG A 710 13.75 46.84 7.36
C ARG A 710 12.69 47.62 8.16
N GLY A 711 11.81 46.92 8.88
CA GLY A 711 10.76 47.53 9.70
C GLY A 711 9.45 47.80 8.96
N ASN A 712 9.31 47.34 7.72
CA ASN A 712 8.05 47.49 6.98
C ASN A 712 7.00 46.49 7.51
N SER A 713 5.82 47.01 7.83
CA SER A 713 4.65 46.20 8.16
C SER A 713 3.80 46.05 6.89
N ARG A 714 3.45 44.81 6.54
CA ARG A 714 2.70 44.48 5.32
C ARG A 714 1.50 43.62 5.69
N SER A 715 0.35 43.89 5.08
CA SER A 715 -0.86 43.10 5.31
C SER A 715 -0.67 41.63 4.86
N LYS A 716 -0.07 41.40 3.69
CA LYS A 716 0.10 40.09 3.05
C LYS A 716 1.36 40.02 2.17
N VAL A 717 1.78 38.79 1.88
CA VAL A 717 2.80 38.47 0.86
C VAL A 717 2.16 37.60 -0.21
N LEU A 718 2.12 38.11 -1.44
CA LEU A 718 1.51 37.46 -2.59
C LEU A 718 2.62 37.04 -3.57
N ILE A 719 2.75 35.73 -3.77
CA ILE A 719 3.75 35.14 -4.68
C ILE A 719 3.03 34.59 -5.90
N TYR A 720 3.40 35.08 -7.07
CA TYR A 720 2.86 34.69 -8.36
C TYR A 720 3.85 33.78 -9.09
N THR A 721 3.39 32.58 -9.46
CA THR A 721 4.13 31.59 -10.25
C THR A 721 3.17 30.94 -11.24
N ASP A 722 3.63 30.65 -12.44
CA ASP A 722 2.88 29.93 -13.47
C ASP A 722 3.02 28.40 -13.34
N ASN A 723 3.88 27.92 -12.43
CA ASN A 723 4.14 26.51 -12.23
C ASN A 723 3.17 25.86 -11.24
N GLN A 724 2.05 25.34 -11.75
CA GLN A 724 1.04 24.65 -10.94
C GLN A 724 1.59 23.48 -10.10
N ALA A 725 2.65 22.80 -10.56
CA ALA A 725 3.25 21.71 -9.80
C ALA A 725 4.00 22.23 -8.56
N ALA A 726 4.70 23.36 -8.69
CA ALA A 726 5.38 24.02 -7.58
C ALA A 726 4.36 24.49 -6.53
N ILE A 727 3.28 25.16 -6.94
CA ILE A 727 2.18 25.59 -6.05
C ILE A 727 1.58 24.40 -5.29
N ARG A 728 1.26 23.30 -5.99
CA ARG A 728 0.68 22.11 -5.34
C ARG A 728 1.65 21.44 -4.38
N SER A 729 2.95 21.51 -4.66
CA SER A 729 3.99 20.92 -3.82
C SER A 729 4.19 21.72 -2.53
N THR A 730 4.12 23.06 -2.58
CA THR A 730 4.25 23.92 -1.41
C THR A 730 3.02 23.86 -0.50
N ALA A 731 1.83 23.60 -1.07
CA ALA A 731 0.58 23.50 -0.30
C ALA A 731 0.44 22.23 0.56
N LYS A 732 1.08 21.11 0.18
CA LYS A 732 1.02 19.84 0.91
C LYS A 732 2.42 19.19 0.99
N PRO A 733 3.30 19.70 1.87
CA PRO A 733 4.62 19.08 2.07
C PRO A 733 4.44 17.64 2.56
N LYS A 734 5.07 16.68 1.88
CA LYS A 734 5.00 15.26 2.23
C LYS A 734 6.21 14.87 3.10
N GLY A 735 6.03 14.80 4.41
CA GLY A 735 7.02 14.27 5.37
C GLY A 735 6.58 12.95 6.01
N TRP A 736 7.56 12.10 6.37
CA TRP A 736 7.39 10.89 7.19
C TRP A 736 7.77 11.19 8.67
N ARG A 737 7.28 10.40 9.64
CA ARG A 737 7.39 10.65 11.09
C ARG A 737 8.46 9.78 11.76
N GLU A 738 9.15 10.33 12.77
CA GLU A 738 9.81 9.60 13.85
C GLU A 738 9.66 10.40 15.16
N GLY A 739 8.77 9.95 16.07
CA GLY A 739 8.53 10.59 17.37
C GLY A 739 7.92 12.01 17.35
N ASP A 740 8.18 12.76 18.44
CA ASP A 740 7.61 14.09 18.76
C ASP A 740 8.51 15.29 18.37
N LEU A 741 9.61 15.06 17.65
CA LEU A 741 10.59 16.12 17.36
C LEU A 741 10.29 16.83 16.02
N THR A 742 10.20 18.16 16.07
CA THR A 742 10.29 19.01 14.87
C THR A 742 11.72 18.96 14.34
N GLY A 743 11.93 18.37 13.17
CA GLY A 743 13.25 18.32 12.54
C GLY A 743 13.85 19.72 12.31
N PRO A 744 15.19 19.86 12.38
CA PRO A 744 15.84 21.14 12.12
C PRO A 744 15.54 21.63 10.70
N LYS A 745 15.50 22.96 10.53
CA LYS A 745 15.41 23.61 9.21
C LYS A 745 16.52 23.04 8.32
N ALA A 746 16.17 22.53 7.13
CA ALA A 746 17.16 22.04 6.19
C ALA A 746 18.16 23.18 5.90
N ALA A 747 19.44 22.95 6.20
CA ALA A 747 20.49 23.91 5.90
C ALA A 747 20.54 24.14 4.38
N GLU A 748 20.85 25.37 3.96
CA GLU A 748 21.16 25.61 2.55
C GLU A 748 22.31 24.67 2.14
N PRO A 749 22.14 23.89 1.05
CA PRO A 749 23.18 22.97 0.64
C PRO A 749 24.43 23.76 0.23
N GLN A 750 25.54 23.54 0.92
CA GLN A 750 26.83 24.20 0.65
C GLN A 750 27.37 23.90 -0.77
N GLN A 751 26.84 22.88 -1.47
CA GLN A 751 27.19 22.48 -2.83
C GLN A 751 25.96 22.03 -3.62
N LEU A 752 25.96 22.24 -4.94
CA LEU A 752 24.90 21.74 -5.83
C LEU A 752 25.00 20.22 -5.99
N TYR A 753 23.92 19.51 -5.65
CA TYR A 753 23.81 18.05 -5.78
C TYR A 753 23.00 17.67 -7.02
N PRO A 754 23.35 16.60 -7.76
CA PRO A 754 22.45 15.99 -8.73
C PRO A 754 21.11 15.58 -8.10
N LEU A 755 20.02 16.22 -8.55
CA LEU A 755 18.68 15.88 -8.09
C LEU A 755 18.28 14.48 -8.58
N ARG A 756 17.47 13.77 -7.79
CA ARG A 756 16.85 12.50 -8.20
C ARG A 756 16.02 12.72 -9.48
N SER A 757 15.36 13.87 -9.62
CA SER A 757 14.62 14.24 -10.83
C SER A 757 15.52 14.34 -12.06
N THR A 758 16.73 14.89 -11.91
CA THR A 758 17.70 15.04 -12.99
C THR A 758 18.19 13.70 -13.52
N MET A 759 18.50 12.73 -12.63
CA MET A 759 18.82 11.36 -13.04
C MET A 759 17.70 10.69 -13.85
N LYS A 760 16.44 10.92 -13.46
CA LYS A 760 15.26 10.39 -14.16
C LYS A 760 15.12 10.99 -15.56
N THR A 761 15.35 12.30 -15.69
CA THR A 761 15.31 13.02 -16.97
C THR A 761 16.46 12.59 -17.87
N TRP A 762 17.69 12.59 -17.36
CA TRP A 762 18.87 12.13 -18.09
C TRP A 762 18.71 10.69 -18.59
N SER A 763 18.31 9.75 -17.71
CA SER A 763 18.12 8.34 -18.13
C SER A 763 17.05 8.20 -19.20
N HIS A 764 16.01 9.04 -19.17
CA HIS A 764 15.01 9.08 -20.24
C HIS A 764 15.59 9.60 -21.55
N LYS A 765 16.30 10.74 -21.54
CA LYS A 765 16.96 11.30 -22.73
C LYS A 765 17.96 10.29 -23.31
N GLU A 766 18.86 9.74 -22.50
CA GLU A 766 19.89 8.81 -22.95
C GLU A 766 19.31 7.50 -23.52
N THR A 767 18.23 6.97 -22.94
CA THR A 767 17.58 5.76 -23.49
C THR A 767 16.90 6.02 -24.84
N ILE A 768 16.30 7.19 -25.04
CA ILE A 768 15.74 7.57 -26.34
C ILE A 768 16.84 7.81 -27.37
N THR A 769 17.88 8.58 -27.03
CA THR A 769 19.04 8.83 -27.92
C THR A 769 19.76 7.54 -28.29
N SER A 770 19.92 6.62 -27.32
CA SER A 770 20.48 5.29 -27.56
C SER A 770 19.58 4.49 -28.51
N TRP A 771 18.26 4.49 -28.30
CA TRP A 771 17.32 3.81 -29.20
C TRP A 771 17.37 4.38 -30.62
N GLU A 772 17.41 5.70 -30.78
CA GLU A 772 17.58 6.36 -32.07
C GLU A 772 18.85 5.91 -32.80
N ARG A 773 20.01 5.93 -32.12
CA ARG A 773 21.29 5.45 -32.68
C ARG A 773 21.19 4.01 -33.17
N HIS A 774 20.62 3.11 -32.36
CA HIS A 774 20.43 1.71 -32.74
C HIS A 774 19.45 1.54 -33.91
N TRP A 775 18.38 2.35 -33.97
CA TRP A 775 17.39 2.25 -35.04
C TRP A 775 17.94 2.65 -36.41
N ILE A 776 18.80 3.67 -36.42
CA ILE A 776 19.52 4.13 -37.62
C ILE A 776 20.42 3.02 -38.15
N SER A 777 21.21 2.36 -37.31
CA SER A 777 22.19 1.33 -37.71
C SER A 777 21.60 -0.07 -37.95
N GLU A 778 20.42 -0.36 -37.40
CA GLU A 778 19.74 -1.65 -37.60
C GLU A 778 19.46 -1.90 -39.10
N THR A 779 19.39 -3.15 -39.55
CA THR A 779 19.11 -3.48 -40.96
C THR A 779 17.72 -4.08 -41.15
N ARG A 780 17.09 -4.54 -40.06
CA ARG A 780 15.73 -5.05 -40.04
C ARG A 780 14.72 -3.91 -39.89
N GLY A 781 13.48 -4.16 -40.30
CA GLY A 781 12.38 -3.19 -40.14
C GLY A 781 12.44 -1.98 -41.08
N ARG A 782 13.22 -2.00 -42.17
CA ARG A 782 13.44 -0.83 -43.03
C ARG A 782 12.16 -0.22 -43.64
N ALA A 783 11.10 -1.01 -43.83
CA ALA A 783 9.78 -0.48 -44.23
C ALA A 783 9.25 0.53 -43.19
N SER A 784 9.19 0.15 -41.91
CA SER A 784 8.85 1.07 -40.81
C SER A 784 9.84 2.24 -40.70
N PHE A 785 11.14 2.02 -40.98
CA PHE A 785 12.15 3.08 -40.94
C PHE A 785 11.85 4.19 -41.96
N ARG A 786 11.38 3.85 -43.17
CA ARG A 786 10.96 4.84 -44.18
C ARG A 786 9.90 5.78 -43.62
N HIS A 787 8.97 5.25 -42.82
CA HIS A 787 7.89 6.02 -42.22
C HIS A 787 8.31 6.77 -40.94
N THR A 788 9.16 6.15 -40.13
CA THR A 788 9.54 6.64 -38.82
C THR A 788 11.05 6.44 -38.63
N PRO A 789 11.89 7.30 -39.23
CA PRO A 789 13.35 7.19 -39.16
C PRO A 789 13.90 7.53 -37.76
N LYS A 790 13.15 8.30 -36.96
CA LYS A 790 13.39 8.54 -35.54
C LYS A 790 12.21 7.98 -34.73
N PRO A 791 12.42 7.05 -33.79
CA PRO A 791 11.34 6.50 -32.97
C PRO A 791 10.62 7.63 -32.23
N SER A 792 9.31 7.76 -32.44
CA SER A 792 8.54 8.88 -31.92
C SER A 792 7.19 8.43 -31.43
N ARG A 793 6.74 9.04 -30.33
CA ARG A 793 5.40 8.78 -29.77
C ARG A 793 4.29 9.11 -30.77
N LYS A 794 4.55 9.99 -31.75
CA LYS A 794 3.62 10.38 -32.82
C LYS A 794 3.07 9.18 -33.61
N VAL A 795 3.81 8.07 -33.68
CA VAL A 795 3.32 6.84 -34.34
C VAL A 795 2.03 6.33 -33.69
N LEU A 796 1.87 6.50 -32.38
CA LEU A 796 0.67 6.10 -31.66
C LEU A 796 -0.54 6.97 -32.01
N ASP A 797 -0.33 8.21 -32.45
CA ASP A 797 -1.41 9.16 -32.80
C ASP A 797 -2.12 8.75 -34.09
N LEU A 798 -1.45 7.97 -34.93
CA LEU A 798 -2.05 7.36 -36.13
C LEU A 798 -3.14 6.34 -35.76
N HIS A 799 -3.02 5.72 -34.59
CA HIS A 799 -3.96 4.73 -34.07
C HIS A 799 -5.10 5.35 -33.28
N ASP A 800 -5.10 6.67 -33.06
CA ASP A 800 -6.13 7.31 -32.25
C ASP A 800 -7.50 7.08 -32.85
N GLY A 801 -8.34 6.38 -32.08
CA GLY A 801 -9.64 5.76 -32.37
C GLY A 801 -9.82 5.22 -33.77
N LEU A 802 -8.80 4.52 -34.23
CA LEU A 802 -8.99 3.40 -35.14
C LEU A 802 -9.51 2.21 -34.32
N SER A 803 -10.34 1.36 -34.93
CA SER A 803 -10.67 0.05 -34.37
C SER A 803 -9.42 -0.82 -34.26
N LYS A 804 -9.52 -1.96 -33.57
CA LYS A 804 -8.45 -2.95 -33.52
C LYS A 804 -8.07 -3.46 -34.91
N LYS A 805 -9.07 -3.81 -35.73
CA LYS A 805 -8.93 -4.19 -37.14
C LYS A 805 -8.14 -3.16 -37.94
N HIS A 806 -8.55 -1.90 -37.85
CA HIS A 806 -7.92 -0.79 -38.57
C HIS A 806 -6.49 -0.51 -38.11
N SER A 807 -6.23 -0.62 -36.80
CA SER A 807 -4.88 -0.51 -36.26
C SER A 807 -3.96 -1.62 -36.78
N ALA A 808 -4.45 -2.87 -36.81
CA ALA A 808 -3.71 -4.00 -37.35
C ALA A 808 -3.40 -3.83 -38.83
N LEU A 809 -4.40 -3.38 -39.62
CA LEU A 809 -4.21 -3.11 -41.04
C LEU A 809 -3.15 -2.01 -41.25
N LEU A 810 -3.23 -0.92 -40.50
CA LEU A 810 -2.26 0.17 -40.57
C LEU A 810 -0.84 -0.30 -40.23
N THR A 811 -0.66 -1.06 -39.15
CA THR A 811 0.66 -1.60 -38.78
C THR A 811 1.19 -2.56 -39.86
N GLN A 812 0.34 -3.41 -40.45
CA GLN A 812 0.76 -4.30 -41.54
C GLN A 812 1.12 -3.55 -42.82
N LEU A 813 0.39 -2.47 -43.15
CA LEU A 813 0.73 -1.57 -44.27
C LEU A 813 2.09 -0.91 -44.07
N ARG A 814 2.35 -0.35 -42.88
CA ARG A 814 3.60 0.36 -42.54
C ARG A 814 4.81 -0.57 -42.42
N THR A 815 4.61 -1.77 -41.90
CA THR A 815 5.67 -2.80 -41.81
C THR A 815 5.90 -3.53 -43.14
N GLU A 816 5.01 -3.36 -44.11
CA GLU A 816 4.92 -4.12 -45.37
C GLU A 816 4.90 -5.66 -45.13
N LYS A 817 4.48 -6.09 -43.93
CA LYS A 817 4.26 -7.50 -43.59
C LYS A 817 2.76 -7.77 -43.61
N ILE A 818 2.23 -7.84 -44.83
CA ILE A 818 0.80 -7.88 -45.13
C ILE A 818 0.53 -8.92 -46.22
N GLY A 819 -0.65 -9.53 -46.22
CA GLY A 819 -1.02 -10.64 -47.11
C GLY A 819 -1.17 -10.31 -48.61
N LEU A 820 -0.35 -9.42 -49.17
CA LEU A 820 -0.28 -9.17 -50.61
C LEU A 820 0.66 -10.18 -51.30
N LYS A 821 0.43 -10.46 -52.59
CA LYS A 821 1.19 -11.48 -53.35
C LYS A 821 2.70 -11.30 -53.27
N ASP A 822 3.20 -10.06 -53.23
CA ASP A 822 4.64 -9.84 -53.10
C ASP A 822 5.21 -10.41 -51.80
N PHE A 823 4.55 -10.14 -50.68
CA PHE A 823 4.95 -10.66 -49.39
C PHE A 823 4.75 -12.17 -49.30
N LEU A 824 3.60 -12.68 -49.75
CA LEU A 824 3.26 -14.11 -49.70
C LEU A 824 4.21 -14.96 -50.56
N TYR A 825 4.56 -14.49 -51.77
CA TYR A 825 5.53 -15.14 -52.64
C TYR A 825 6.92 -15.21 -51.98
N ASN A 826 7.40 -14.09 -51.41
CA ASN A 826 8.67 -14.04 -50.70
C ASN A 826 8.69 -14.90 -49.41
N ARG A 827 7.51 -15.28 -48.90
CA ARG A 827 7.34 -16.23 -47.79
C ARG A 827 7.14 -17.68 -48.25
N LYS A 828 7.11 -17.93 -49.56
CA LYS A 828 6.87 -19.25 -50.16
C LYS A 828 5.56 -19.88 -49.68
N VAL A 829 4.49 -19.09 -49.58
CA VAL A 829 3.17 -19.59 -49.18
C VAL A 829 2.62 -20.54 -50.26
N PRO A 830 2.16 -21.75 -49.91
CA PRO A 830 1.58 -22.70 -50.87
C PRO A 830 0.43 -22.06 -51.68
N GLY A 831 0.39 -22.34 -52.98
CA GLY A 831 -0.62 -21.78 -53.90
C GLY A 831 -0.30 -20.38 -54.46
N ILE A 832 0.78 -19.72 -54.01
CA ILE A 832 1.24 -18.43 -54.56
C ILE A 832 2.49 -18.63 -55.41
N SER A 833 2.31 -18.71 -56.74
CA SER A 833 3.39 -18.95 -57.71
C SER A 833 4.03 -17.68 -58.28
N SER A 834 3.48 -16.49 -58.00
CA SER A 834 3.97 -15.22 -58.55
C SER A 834 3.80 -14.07 -57.56
N ASN A 835 4.79 -13.16 -57.53
CA ASN A 835 4.71 -11.89 -56.80
C ASN A 835 4.01 -10.76 -57.59
N ARG A 836 3.63 -11.01 -58.85
CA ARG A 836 3.03 -10.00 -59.72
C ARG A 836 1.57 -9.73 -59.34
N CYS A 837 1.20 -8.46 -59.47
CA CYS A 837 -0.18 -8.03 -59.31
C CYS A 837 -1.05 -8.54 -60.48
N PRO A 838 -2.31 -8.96 -60.26
CA PRO A 838 -3.24 -9.31 -61.34
C PRO A 838 -3.46 -8.22 -62.38
N CYS A 839 -3.16 -6.95 -62.06
CA CYS A 839 -3.20 -5.84 -63.01
C CYS A 839 -2.09 -5.89 -64.08
N GLY A 840 -1.16 -6.84 -64.00
CA GLY A 840 -0.08 -7.08 -64.97
C GLY A 840 1.10 -6.11 -64.94
N SER A 841 1.03 -5.01 -64.17
CA SER A 841 1.98 -3.90 -64.31
C SER A 841 3.24 -3.96 -63.42
N ASP A 842 3.17 -4.53 -62.21
CA ASP A 842 4.27 -4.53 -61.24
C ASP A 842 4.07 -5.64 -60.18
N ARG A 843 5.02 -5.80 -59.26
CA ARG A 843 4.88 -6.60 -58.03
C ARG A 843 3.74 -6.04 -57.17
N GLN A 844 2.96 -6.91 -56.53
CA GLN A 844 1.84 -6.50 -55.68
C GLN A 844 2.31 -6.03 -54.30
N THR A 845 2.97 -4.87 -54.26
CA THR A 845 3.44 -4.22 -53.02
C THR A 845 2.40 -3.25 -52.48
N VAL A 846 2.56 -2.82 -51.22
CA VAL A 846 1.70 -1.77 -50.62
C VAL A 846 1.76 -0.48 -51.45
N ALA A 847 2.97 -0.07 -51.87
CA ALA A 847 3.18 1.08 -52.74
C ALA A 847 2.45 0.94 -54.08
N HIS A 848 2.51 -0.24 -54.71
CA HIS A 848 1.81 -0.49 -55.97
C HIS A 848 0.29 -0.37 -55.79
N VAL A 849 -0.28 -1.06 -54.79
CA VAL A 849 -1.73 -1.08 -54.54
C VAL A 849 -2.27 0.31 -54.23
N LEU A 850 -1.61 1.05 -53.32
CA LEU A 850 -2.06 2.37 -52.88
C LEU A 850 -1.83 3.49 -53.89
N LEU A 851 -0.80 3.40 -54.75
CA LEU A 851 -0.40 4.52 -55.61
C LEU A 851 -0.70 4.32 -57.10
N ARG A 852 -0.58 3.08 -57.61
CA ARG A 852 -0.41 2.85 -59.06
C ARG A 852 -1.29 1.75 -59.66
N CYS A 853 -1.89 0.88 -58.86
CA CYS A 853 -2.62 -0.28 -59.36
C CYS A 853 -3.79 0.12 -60.28
N ARG A 854 -3.76 -0.34 -61.55
CA ARG A 854 -4.78 0.00 -62.55
C ARG A 854 -6.14 -0.62 -62.22
N GLN A 855 -6.14 -1.83 -61.65
CA GLN A 855 -7.35 -2.54 -61.24
C GLN A 855 -8.18 -1.77 -60.21
N HIS A 856 -7.54 -0.99 -59.35
CA HIS A 856 -8.21 -0.22 -58.29
C HIS A 856 -8.21 1.29 -58.56
N ARG A 857 -8.07 1.72 -59.83
CA ARG A 857 -7.97 3.15 -60.19
C ARG A 857 -9.21 3.95 -59.75
N GLN A 858 -10.40 3.50 -60.13
CA GLN A 858 -11.65 4.20 -59.82
C GLN A 858 -11.86 4.34 -58.31
N LEU A 859 -11.73 3.23 -57.57
CA LEU A 859 -11.86 3.22 -56.11
C LEU A 859 -10.78 4.09 -55.43
N ARG A 860 -9.55 4.12 -55.96
CA ARG A 860 -8.48 4.97 -55.44
C ARG A 860 -8.78 6.44 -55.67
N ASP A 861 -9.30 6.82 -56.84
CA ASP A 861 -9.71 8.19 -57.13
C ASP A 861 -10.90 8.62 -56.27
N GLN A 862 -11.85 7.72 -56.00
CA GLN A 862 -12.98 7.96 -55.11
C GLN A 862 -12.53 8.21 -53.65
N GLU A 863 -11.74 7.31 -53.09
CA GLU A 863 -11.38 7.37 -51.66
C GLU A 863 -10.19 8.30 -51.39
N LEU A 864 -9.15 8.28 -52.24
CA LEU A 864 -7.91 9.04 -52.06
C LEU A 864 -7.81 10.30 -52.94
N GLY A 865 -8.70 10.50 -53.91
CA GLY A 865 -8.53 11.52 -54.96
C GLY A 865 -8.44 12.97 -54.49
N ARG A 866 -9.07 13.31 -53.36
CA ARG A 866 -9.03 14.66 -52.76
C ARG A 866 -7.89 14.87 -51.76
N LEU A 867 -7.01 13.88 -51.55
CA LEU A 867 -5.92 13.99 -50.58
C LEU A 867 -4.67 14.65 -51.18
N ARG A 868 -4.20 15.73 -50.53
CA ARG A 868 -2.91 16.34 -50.85
C ARG A 868 -1.79 15.34 -50.55
N GLY A 869 -0.95 15.02 -51.54
CA GLY A 869 0.11 14.03 -51.38
C GLY A 869 -0.31 12.57 -51.58
N ARG A 870 -1.46 12.30 -52.22
CA ARG A 870 -1.94 10.93 -52.55
C ARG A 870 -0.94 10.05 -53.31
N ASN A 871 0.04 10.63 -53.99
CA ASN A 871 1.08 9.91 -54.73
C ASN A 871 2.32 9.58 -53.87
N ASN A 872 2.31 9.92 -52.58
CA ASN A 872 3.42 9.69 -51.66
C ASN A 872 3.00 8.72 -50.56
N LEU A 873 3.59 7.52 -50.57
CA LEU A 873 3.30 6.46 -49.59
C LEU A 873 3.57 6.91 -48.15
N TRP A 874 4.62 7.70 -47.93
CA TRP A 874 4.95 8.21 -46.60
C TRP A 874 3.82 9.08 -46.07
N LYS A 875 3.33 10.03 -46.86
CA LYS A 875 2.21 10.91 -46.46
C LYS A 875 0.93 10.10 -46.20
N LEU A 876 0.61 9.15 -47.09
CA LEU A 876 -0.57 8.31 -46.95
C LEU A 876 -0.59 7.50 -45.65
N LEU A 877 0.56 7.00 -45.19
CA LEU A 877 0.64 6.12 -44.03
C LEU A 877 1.13 6.79 -42.74
N ASN A 878 1.52 8.07 -42.79
CA ASN A 878 2.08 8.82 -41.66
C ASN A 878 1.27 10.08 -41.29
N GLU A 879 0.19 10.39 -42.02
CA GLU A 879 -0.78 11.42 -41.64
C GLU A 879 -2.11 10.78 -41.25
N ARG A 880 -2.64 11.12 -40.07
CA ARG A 880 -3.82 10.45 -39.49
C ARG A 880 -5.04 10.39 -40.43
N LYS A 881 -5.39 11.51 -41.09
CA LYS A 881 -6.52 11.57 -42.03
C LYS A 881 -6.27 10.74 -43.28
N ALA A 882 -5.05 10.78 -43.82
CA ALA A 882 -4.69 10.03 -45.02
C ALA A 882 -4.61 8.52 -44.74
N ALA A 883 -4.07 8.12 -43.58
CA ALA A 883 -3.98 6.74 -43.13
C ALA A 883 -5.36 6.11 -42.97
N ALA A 884 -6.31 6.82 -42.35
CA ALA A 884 -7.69 6.36 -42.24
C ALA A 884 -8.34 6.11 -43.62
N LYS A 885 -8.09 6.99 -44.61
CA LYS A 885 -8.59 6.78 -45.97
C LYS A 885 -7.87 5.63 -46.70
N ALA A 886 -6.57 5.47 -46.49
CA ALA A 886 -5.80 4.36 -47.07
C ALA A 886 -6.28 3.00 -46.52
N ILE A 887 -6.59 2.92 -45.23
CA ILE A 887 -7.21 1.76 -44.57
C ILE A 887 -8.55 1.45 -45.23
N LYS A 888 -9.45 2.44 -45.31
CA LYS A 888 -10.78 2.28 -45.93
C LYS A 888 -10.68 1.83 -47.39
N PHE A 889 -9.77 2.42 -48.16
CA PHE A 889 -9.49 2.02 -49.53
C PHE A 889 -9.09 0.53 -49.59
N ILE A 890 -8.11 0.10 -48.77
CA ILE A 890 -7.65 -1.30 -48.77
C ILE A 890 -8.78 -2.26 -48.35
N GLU A 891 -9.61 -1.91 -47.37
CA GLU A 891 -10.77 -2.72 -47.01
C GLU A 891 -11.73 -2.88 -48.20
N LEU A 892 -12.07 -1.79 -48.88
CA LEU A 892 -12.97 -1.81 -50.04
C LEU A 892 -12.41 -2.58 -51.25
N THR A 893 -11.08 -2.69 -51.39
CA THR A 893 -10.49 -3.54 -52.46
C THR A 893 -10.76 -5.03 -52.26
N GLN A 894 -11.11 -5.46 -51.05
CA GLN A 894 -11.28 -6.88 -50.67
C GLN A 894 -10.06 -7.77 -50.96
N ILE A 895 -8.90 -7.17 -51.24
CA ILE A 895 -7.65 -7.86 -51.62
C ILE A 895 -7.05 -8.68 -50.47
N LEU A 896 -7.44 -8.36 -49.23
CA LEU A 896 -6.98 -9.02 -48.01
C LEU A 896 -8.15 -9.81 -47.40
N GLY A 897 -8.27 -11.08 -47.75
CA GLY A 897 -9.35 -11.97 -47.27
C GLY A 897 -9.51 -12.02 -45.74
N GLN A 898 -8.43 -11.78 -44.99
CA GLN A 898 -8.42 -11.77 -43.51
C GLN A 898 -9.11 -10.55 -42.87
N PHE A 899 -9.48 -9.53 -43.65
CA PHE A 899 -10.13 -8.30 -43.17
C PHE A 899 -11.54 -8.10 -43.78
N GLN A 900 -12.10 -9.14 -44.42
CA GLN A 900 -13.47 -9.11 -44.93
C GLN A 900 -14.48 -9.11 -43.78
N ASP A 901 -15.51 -8.25 -43.84
CA ASP A 901 -16.64 -8.33 -42.92
C ASP A 901 -17.52 -9.51 -43.34
N ARG A 902 -17.58 -10.55 -42.50
CA ARG A 902 -18.41 -11.74 -42.74
C ARG A 902 -19.92 -11.44 -42.67
N ASP A 903 -20.32 -10.24 -42.26
CA ASP A 903 -21.73 -9.86 -42.08
C ASP A 903 -22.42 -9.38 -43.36
N LEU A 904 -21.70 -9.19 -44.48
CA LEU A 904 -22.30 -8.80 -45.77
C LEU A 904 -22.82 -9.97 -46.61
N ASN A 905 -22.57 -11.23 -46.22
CA ASN A 905 -23.02 -12.43 -46.96
C ASN A 905 -24.21 -13.16 -46.30
N ARG A 906 -24.98 -12.48 -45.43
CA ARG A 906 -26.22 -13.03 -44.82
C ARG A 906 -27.52 -12.44 -45.40
N GLN A 907 -27.43 -11.63 -46.45
CA GLN A 907 -28.58 -11.22 -47.25
C GLN A 907 -28.30 -11.49 -48.73
N SER A 908 -28.29 -12.77 -49.09
CA SER A 908 -28.49 -13.27 -50.45
C SER A 908 -29.06 -14.67 -50.38
#